data_AF-A0AAD7U3V5-F1
#
_entry.id   AF-A0AAD7U3V5-F1
#
_cell.length_a   1.000
_cell.length_b   1.000
_cell.length_c   1.000
_cell.angle_alpha   90.00
_cell.angle_beta   90.00
_cell.angle_gamma   90.00
#
_symmetry.space_group_name_H-M   'P 1'
#
loop_
_entity.id
_entity.type
_entity.pdbx_description
1 polymer ?
#
loop_
_entity_poly.entity_id
_entity_poly.type
_entity_poly.pdbx_seq_one_letter_code
_entity_poly.pdbx_strand_id
1 'polypeptide(L)'
;MRGMSASHQPSRRTYTVLSLFVVAVVLLGFMNEPLLVSRVQTVSLTIQKKKKEKFPFPDFDRYHHTHTLSRKEFGLEHPDDRVIIVGDTHGMNHSLHNLLSTLSYDPYKDTLFLAGDLLAKSSEAGSLAILDFLSQRQQGECFPEIHPTRPEKKASGSVARKGSDCKGVYAVRGNHDQMIVQWRAWRDWFEPLQLIFPSANLHRGRFSVPSFPSVTNSESATHDVGPPVGTGSQFLALIESEWLRDRSTDPSGIGSDPQEWAEVARKRAVGTWRAEWWKRIPQPGKGRAKKDWIMFGDHYWIARDMKPEHAKFLFSLPLVIHVPSEHFFLVHGGLLPSDPRRPADDRHQPLAHLPSPDNVMGAEAVDDYDYALLEIDAPQDILQETSTTGNLTRHEIEELRVAQERSILREVPHNRDPWVVLNMRGVRKSGKVTRRGDKGTPWAKIWNGQMKRCNGFKQVAPDSAADSDADDAEHGDDAERSITRFGLAQGTDKDEDDDALPCYPSTVVYGHAASRDLDVRRWTVGLDTGCLYGRRLTSLVLTRKSGPGKPSRTTPPDDVDEGDEDGDEDESSDEEEDELDEYAADGPFGAVNLRFARVAGGPAVSRTRKPKTWTRPIKFGDKGSNLDAKLVSIKCPKAGDFAGP
;
A
#
# COMPACT_ATOMS: atom_id res chain seq x y z
N MET A 1 -32.63 11.89 -90.08
CA MET A 1 -31.40 11.68 -90.87
C MET A 1 -30.21 11.84 -89.91
N ARG A 2 -29.68 10.75 -89.34
CA ARG A 2 -28.42 10.06 -89.75
C ARG A 2 -27.18 10.97 -89.87
N GLY A 3 -26.12 10.64 -89.12
CA GLY A 3 -24.73 11.11 -89.32
C GLY A 3 -23.98 11.36 -88.00
N MET A 4 -23.57 10.33 -87.26
CA MET A 4 -22.24 9.68 -87.28
C MET A 4 -21.20 10.31 -86.32
N SER A 5 -20.74 9.46 -85.39
CA SER A 5 -19.67 9.62 -84.42
C SER A 5 -18.28 9.68 -85.08
N ALA A 6 -17.35 10.42 -84.49
CA ALA A 6 -15.92 10.23 -84.69
C ALA A 6 -15.19 10.35 -83.34
N SER A 7 -15.09 9.24 -82.62
CA SER A 7 -14.18 9.07 -81.49
C SER A 7 -12.74 9.01 -82.02
N HIS A 8 -11.93 10.04 -81.72
CA HIS A 8 -10.51 10.05 -82.06
C HIS A 8 -9.75 9.14 -81.08
N GLN A 9 -9.59 7.86 -81.42
CA GLN A 9 -8.67 6.98 -80.72
C GLN A 9 -7.23 7.29 -81.17
N PRO A 10 -6.30 7.61 -80.25
CA PRO A 10 -4.92 7.86 -80.61
C PRO A 10 -4.29 6.58 -81.20
N SER A 11 -3.55 6.74 -82.31
CA SER A 11 -2.98 5.62 -83.05
C SER A 11 -1.99 4.84 -82.19
N ARG A 12 -1.82 3.54 -82.48
CA ARG A 12 -0.81 2.67 -81.85
C ARG A 12 0.59 3.31 -81.82
N ARG A 13 0.95 4.09 -82.84
CA ARG A 13 2.23 4.81 -82.93
C ARG A 13 2.38 5.89 -81.86
N THR A 14 1.28 6.55 -81.48
CA THR A 14 1.25 7.57 -80.42
C THR A 14 1.54 6.93 -79.06
N TYR A 15 0.98 5.74 -78.80
CA TYR A 15 1.29 4.97 -77.59
C TYR A 15 2.74 4.46 -77.57
N THR A 16 3.28 4.03 -78.72
CA THR A 16 4.68 3.59 -78.80
C THR A 16 5.65 4.73 -78.54
N VAL A 17 5.40 5.92 -79.09
CA VAL A 17 6.23 7.11 -78.86
C VAL A 17 6.14 7.57 -77.40
N LEU A 18 4.94 7.59 -76.82
CA LEU A 18 4.75 7.95 -75.41
C LEU A 18 5.45 6.95 -74.49
N SER A 19 5.35 5.65 -74.79
CA SER A 19 6.01 4.60 -74.01
C SER A 19 7.53 4.67 -74.12
N LEU A 20 8.07 4.95 -75.31
CA LEU A 20 9.51 5.15 -75.49
C LEU A 20 10.00 6.41 -74.77
N PHE A 21 9.21 7.49 -74.77
CA PHE A 21 9.54 8.71 -74.04
C PHE A 21 9.54 8.48 -72.52
N VAL A 22 8.54 7.78 -71.98
CA VAL A 22 8.49 7.43 -70.55
C VAL A 22 9.66 6.52 -70.16
N VAL A 23 9.99 5.52 -70.98
CA VAL A 23 11.15 4.64 -70.73
C VAL A 23 12.46 5.42 -70.79
N ALA A 24 12.62 6.36 -71.73
CA ALA A 24 13.80 7.20 -71.84
C ALA A 24 13.95 8.14 -70.63
N VAL A 25 12.87 8.74 -70.14
CA VAL A 25 12.87 9.59 -68.94
C VAL A 25 13.21 8.77 -67.69
N VAL A 26 12.68 7.55 -67.56
CA VAL A 26 13.00 6.64 -66.46
C VAL A 26 14.47 6.21 -66.52
N LEU A 27 14.99 5.85 -67.70
CA LEU A 27 16.40 5.50 -67.88
C LEU A 27 17.35 6.67 -67.60
N LEU A 28 17.01 7.88 -68.06
CA LEU A 28 17.75 9.10 -67.73
C LEU A 28 17.72 9.39 -66.22
N GLY A 29 16.59 9.13 -65.56
CA GLY A 29 16.49 9.19 -64.09
C GLY A 29 17.38 8.18 -63.38
N PHE A 30 17.50 6.95 -63.89
CA PHE A 30 18.39 5.93 -63.34
C PHE A 30 19.88 6.20 -63.63
N MET A 31 20.21 6.85 -64.75
CA MET A 31 21.60 7.16 -65.10
C MET A 31 22.13 8.43 -64.42
N ASN A 32 21.26 9.39 -64.06
CA ASN A 32 21.67 10.64 -63.40
C ASN A 32 21.58 10.63 -61.86
N GLU A 33 21.06 9.56 -61.23
CA GLU A 33 20.92 9.44 -59.77
C GLU A 33 21.38 8.05 -59.29
N PRO A 34 22.67 7.86 -58.92
CA PRO A 34 23.16 6.60 -58.34
C PRO A 34 22.64 6.32 -56.91
N LEU A 35 21.69 7.11 -56.39
CA LEU A 35 21.24 7.10 -55.01
C LEU A 35 19.90 6.36 -54.77
N LEU A 36 19.17 5.97 -55.81
CA LEU A 36 17.87 5.30 -55.64
C LEU A 36 17.98 3.79 -55.33
N VAL A 37 18.99 3.09 -55.87
CA VAL A 37 19.18 1.66 -55.60
C VAL A 37 19.75 1.41 -54.19
N SER A 38 20.52 2.35 -53.66
CA SER A 38 21.02 2.31 -52.28
C SER A 38 19.92 2.51 -51.22
N ARG A 39 18.74 3.03 -51.59
CA ARG A 39 17.60 3.22 -50.68
C ARG A 39 16.63 2.05 -50.63
N VAL A 40 16.57 1.18 -51.64
CA VAL A 40 15.63 0.04 -51.63
C VAL A 40 16.25 -1.21 -50.99
N GLN A 41 17.58 -1.39 -51.07
CA GLN A 41 18.28 -2.43 -50.30
C GLN A 41 18.53 -2.07 -48.83
N THR A 42 18.42 -0.79 -48.43
CA THR A 42 18.55 -0.37 -47.02
C THR A 42 17.22 -0.36 -46.24
N VAL A 43 16.07 -0.53 -46.90
CA VAL A 43 14.75 -0.57 -46.23
C VAL A 43 14.33 -1.99 -45.82
N SER A 44 15.04 -3.04 -46.27
CA SER A 44 14.67 -4.44 -45.95
C SER A 44 15.64 -5.17 -45.00
N LEU A 45 16.55 -4.48 -44.31
CA LEU A 45 17.50 -5.08 -43.36
C LEU A 45 17.71 -4.28 -42.05
N THR A 46 16.70 -3.61 -41.49
CA THR A 46 16.73 -3.24 -40.05
C THR A 46 15.36 -2.90 -39.46
N ILE A 47 14.37 -3.78 -39.62
CA ILE A 47 13.21 -3.83 -38.70
C ILE A 47 13.32 -5.10 -37.86
N GLN A 48 14.48 -5.27 -37.22
CA GLN A 48 14.43 -5.81 -35.87
C GLN A 48 14.11 -4.62 -34.98
N LYS A 49 12.87 -4.56 -34.47
CA LYS A 49 12.62 -3.84 -33.21
C LYS A 49 13.65 -4.41 -32.22
N LYS A 50 14.79 -3.74 -32.04
CA LYS A 50 15.66 -3.99 -30.89
C LYS A 50 14.74 -3.79 -29.69
N LYS A 51 14.27 -4.90 -29.12
CA LYS A 51 13.66 -4.93 -27.80
C LYS A 51 14.71 -4.23 -26.94
N LYS A 52 14.42 -2.99 -26.48
CA LYS A 52 15.36 -2.26 -25.62
C LYS A 52 15.68 -3.23 -24.48
N GLU A 53 16.91 -3.74 -24.44
CA GLU A 53 17.35 -4.60 -23.34
C GLU A 53 17.15 -3.77 -22.08
N LYS A 54 16.18 -4.17 -21.26
CA LYS A 54 15.97 -3.55 -19.96
C LYS A 54 17.19 -3.91 -19.13
N PHE A 55 17.79 -2.91 -18.50
CA PHE A 55 18.86 -3.15 -17.56
C PHE A 55 18.36 -4.12 -16.47
N PRO A 56 19.11 -5.18 -16.12
CA PRO A 56 18.68 -6.13 -15.10
C PRO A 56 18.84 -5.50 -13.72
N PHE A 57 17.74 -4.95 -13.20
CA PHE A 57 17.70 -4.42 -11.84
C PHE A 57 17.56 -5.56 -10.82
N PRO A 58 18.26 -5.50 -9.67
CA PRO A 58 17.92 -6.30 -8.50
C PRO A 58 16.46 -6.10 -8.08
N ASP A 59 15.92 -7.03 -7.30
CA ASP A 59 14.65 -6.83 -6.62
C ASP A 59 14.83 -5.81 -5.49
N PHE A 60 14.09 -4.70 -5.58
CA PHE A 60 14.12 -3.62 -4.61
C PHE A 60 12.89 -3.63 -3.68
N ASP A 61 11.97 -4.59 -3.86
CA ASP A 61 10.67 -4.51 -3.22
C ASP A 61 10.69 -4.90 -1.73
N ARG A 62 11.59 -5.81 -1.33
CA ARG A 62 11.80 -6.24 0.07
C ARG A 62 10.49 -6.48 0.83
N TYR A 63 9.59 -7.26 0.25
CA TYR A 63 8.31 -7.56 0.87
C TYR A 63 8.48 -8.49 2.07
N HIS A 64 7.77 -8.17 3.15
CA HIS A 64 7.51 -9.08 4.26
C HIS A 64 6.00 -9.27 4.33
N HIS A 65 5.49 -10.46 4.02
CA HIS A 65 4.06 -10.62 3.73
C HIS A 65 3.21 -10.48 5.00
N THR A 66 3.44 -11.32 6.00
CA THR A 66 2.60 -11.39 7.20
C THR A 66 3.45 -11.42 8.46
N HIS A 67 3.02 -10.68 9.48
CA HIS A 67 3.54 -10.80 10.84
C HIS A 67 2.41 -11.25 11.76
N THR A 68 2.56 -12.39 12.41
CA THR A 68 1.55 -12.91 13.35
C THR A 68 1.96 -12.55 14.76
N LEU A 69 1.11 -11.80 15.47
CA LEU A 69 1.38 -11.37 16.83
C LEU A 69 0.90 -12.38 17.85
N SER A 70 1.73 -12.61 18.87
CA SER A 70 1.29 -13.29 20.08
C SER A 70 0.38 -12.40 20.93
N ARG A 71 -0.41 -13.03 21.80
CA ARG A 71 -1.29 -12.32 22.74
C ARG A 71 -0.55 -11.29 23.61
N LYS A 72 0.68 -11.64 24.03
CA LYS A 72 1.55 -10.77 24.82
C LYS A 72 2.02 -9.54 24.03
N GLU A 73 2.37 -9.72 22.77
CA GLU A 73 2.80 -8.63 21.89
C GLU A 73 1.66 -7.68 21.53
N PHE A 74 0.45 -8.21 21.37
CA PHE A 74 -0.74 -7.38 21.17
C PHE A 74 -0.96 -6.43 22.37
N GLY A 75 -0.71 -6.92 23.59
CA GLY A 75 -0.49 -6.07 24.75
C GLY A 75 -1.76 -5.63 25.47
N LEU A 76 -2.83 -6.44 25.45
CA LEU A 76 -4.04 -6.29 26.28
C LEU A 76 -4.09 -7.30 27.44
N GLU A 77 -2.98 -7.50 28.15
CA GLU A 77 -2.89 -8.49 29.22
C GLU A 77 -3.40 -7.95 30.57
N HIS A 78 -3.25 -6.65 30.82
CA HIS A 78 -3.74 -5.99 32.03
C HIS A 78 -4.99 -5.14 31.76
N PRO A 79 -5.87 -4.93 32.77
CA PRO A 79 -7.09 -4.13 32.60
C PRO A 79 -6.84 -2.66 32.21
N ASP A 80 -5.70 -2.10 32.63
CA ASP A 80 -5.31 -0.72 32.33
C ASP A 80 -4.61 -0.57 30.97
N ASP A 81 -4.37 -1.69 30.28
CA ASP A 81 -3.70 -1.69 29.00
C ASP A 81 -4.62 -1.24 27.88
N ARG A 82 -4.04 -0.53 26.91
CA ARG A 82 -4.78 -0.09 25.72
C ARG A 82 -4.00 -0.43 24.46
N VAL A 83 -4.74 -0.72 23.40
CA VAL A 83 -4.20 -0.80 22.04
C VAL A 83 -4.75 0.38 21.26
N ILE A 84 -3.87 1.14 20.62
CA ILE A 84 -4.23 2.32 19.82
C ILE A 84 -3.81 2.04 18.38
N ILE A 85 -4.77 2.00 17.46
CA ILE A 85 -4.53 1.80 16.02
C ILE A 85 -4.85 3.12 15.31
N VAL A 86 -3.86 3.73 14.66
CA VAL A 86 -3.98 5.01 13.95
C VAL A 86 -4.06 4.77 12.44
N GLY A 87 -4.94 5.50 11.74
CA GLY A 87 -5.00 5.49 10.28
C GLY A 87 -3.83 6.20 9.59
N ASP A 88 -3.97 6.42 8.28
CA ASP A 88 -2.93 7.00 7.42
C ASP A 88 -2.49 8.39 7.90
N THR A 89 -1.18 8.55 8.09
CA THR A 89 -0.60 9.79 8.62
C THR A 89 0.04 10.64 7.52
N HIS A 90 0.60 10.03 6.46
CA HIS A 90 1.23 10.74 5.34
C HIS A 90 2.20 11.85 5.77
N GLY A 91 3.09 11.57 6.72
CA GLY A 91 4.07 12.55 7.24
C GLY A 91 3.48 13.68 8.09
N MET A 92 2.18 13.66 8.43
CA MET A 92 1.50 14.68 9.25
C MET A 92 1.86 14.54 10.74
N ASN A 93 3.14 14.72 11.06
CA ASN A 93 3.71 14.48 12.40
C ASN A 93 2.99 15.26 13.51
N HIS A 94 2.70 16.55 13.28
CA HIS A 94 2.00 17.37 14.26
C HIS A 94 0.59 16.84 14.57
N SER A 95 -0.13 16.36 13.56
CA SER A 95 -1.44 15.75 13.73
C SER A 95 -1.35 14.44 14.51
N LEU A 96 -0.37 13.58 14.20
CA LEU A 96 -0.13 12.35 14.95
C LEU A 96 0.10 12.63 16.44
N HIS A 97 1.00 13.56 16.77
CA HIS A 97 1.28 13.90 18.16
C HIS A 97 0.11 14.59 18.87
N ASN A 98 -0.69 15.40 18.17
CA ASN A 98 -1.92 15.96 18.74
C ASN A 98 -2.94 14.87 19.10
N LEU A 99 -3.05 13.83 18.27
CA LEU A 99 -3.94 12.69 18.54
C LEU A 99 -3.44 11.90 19.75
N LEU A 100 -2.14 11.59 19.79
CA LEU A 100 -1.52 10.89 20.93
C LEU A 100 -1.65 11.71 22.23
N SER A 101 -1.49 13.03 22.16
CA SER A 101 -1.71 13.93 23.29
C SER A 101 -3.16 13.94 23.75
N THR A 102 -4.12 13.95 22.81
CA THR A 102 -5.56 13.87 23.11
C THR A 102 -5.91 12.57 23.83
N LEU A 103 -5.26 11.47 23.46
CA LEU A 103 -5.46 10.16 24.07
C LEU A 103 -4.76 9.98 25.42
N SER A 104 -3.93 10.96 25.81
CA SER A 104 -2.97 10.83 26.92
C SER A 104 -2.14 9.54 26.75
N TYR A 105 -1.49 9.40 25.59
CA TYR A 105 -0.69 8.22 25.25
C TYR A 105 0.40 7.96 26.30
N ASP A 106 0.40 6.76 26.87
CA ASP A 106 1.38 6.27 27.84
C ASP A 106 2.15 5.09 27.24
N PRO A 107 3.45 5.26 26.94
CA PRO A 107 4.26 4.23 26.30
C PRO A 107 4.47 2.94 27.10
N TYR A 108 4.14 2.92 28.39
CA TYR A 108 4.24 1.73 29.24
C TYR A 108 2.92 0.94 29.31
N LYS A 109 1.80 1.56 28.94
CA LYS A 109 0.46 0.96 29.00
C LYS A 109 -0.16 0.75 27.63
N ASP A 110 0.24 1.56 26.66
CA ASP A 110 -0.37 1.61 25.34
C ASP A 110 0.52 0.94 24.28
N THR A 111 -0.01 -0.07 23.60
CA THR A 111 0.58 -0.60 22.36
C THR A 111 0.09 0.23 21.18
N LEU A 112 1.00 0.71 20.34
CA LEU A 112 0.67 1.58 19.20
C LEU A 112 0.77 0.83 17.87
N PHE A 113 -0.25 0.98 17.02
CA PHE A 113 -0.32 0.44 15.67
C PHE A 113 -0.59 1.55 14.66
N LEU A 114 -0.01 1.46 13.46
CA LEU A 114 -0.33 2.34 12.34
C LEU A 114 -0.76 1.53 11.10
N ALA A 115 -1.84 1.94 10.45
CA ALA A 115 -2.48 1.25 9.33
C ALA A 115 -1.83 1.50 7.95
N GLY A 116 -0.56 1.92 7.93
CA GLY A 116 0.22 2.19 6.72
C GLY A 116 0.09 3.62 6.20
N ASP A 117 0.76 3.88 5.08
CA ASP A 117 0.96 5.20 4.48
C ASP A 117 1.43 6.22 5.53
N LEU A 118 2.54 5.83 6.18
CA LEU A 118 3.16 6.60 7.25
C LEU A 118 3.82 7.88 6.71
N LEU A 119 4.30 7.81 5.46
CA LEU A 119 5.20 8.80 4.85
C LEU A 119 4.64 9.41 3.56
N ALA A 120 5.38 10.42 3.05
CA ALA A 120 5.14 11.15 1.81
C ALA A 120 3.86 12.01 1.80
N LYS A 121 3.66 12.80 0.74
CA LYS A 121 2.53 13.73 0.51
C LYS A 121 2.52 15.04 1.30
N SER A 122 2.99 15.03 2.54
CA SER A 122 3.16 16.27 3.32
C SER A 122 4.59 16.79 3.17
N SER A 123 5.28 17.13 4.25
CA SER A 123 6.68 17.54 4.22
C SER A 123 7.62 16.35 4.41
N GLU A 124 8.80 16.44 3.78
CA GLU A 124 9.91 15.50 4.00
C GLU A 124 10.28 15.45 5.48
N ALA A 125 10.45 16.61 6.12
CA ALA A 125 10.75 16.72 7.55
C ALA A 125 9.69 16.06 8.44
N GLY A 126 8.39 16.19 8.09
CA GLY A 126 7.32 15.52 8.81
C GLY A 126 7.38 13.99 8.69
N SER A 127 7.69 13.49 7.49
CA SER A 127 7.89 12.05 7.26
C SER A 127 9.09 11.50 8.04
N LEU A 128 10.22 12.21 8.03
CA LEU A 128 11.42 11.83 8.77
C LEU A 128 11.18 11.87 10.29
N ALA A 129 10.45 12.86 10.81
CA ALA A 129 10.11 12.95 12.22
C ALA A 129 9.24 11.78 12.71
N ILE A 130 8.30 11.30 11.89
CA ILE A 130 7.53 10.08 12.19
C ILE A 130 8.46 8.87 12.25
N LEU A 131 9.42 8.74 11.32
CA LEU A 131 10.39 7.64 11.34
C LEU A 131 11.32 7.69 12.55
N ASP A 132 11.80 8.87 12.94
CA ASP A 132 12.57 9.06 14.17
C ASP A 132 11.76 8.56 15.38
N PHE A 133 10.51 9.00 15.51
CA PHE A 133 9.62 8.57 16.58
C PHE A 133 9.42 7.04 16.59
N LEU A 134 9.06 6.43 15.47
CA LEU A 134 8.76 5.00 15.42
C LEU A 134 10.01 4.12 15.60
N SER A 135 11.16 4.52 15.03
CA SER A 135 12.40 3.75 15.11
C SER A 135 13.03 3.76 16.51
N GLN A 136 13.00 4.89 17.22
CA GLN A 136 13.43 4.99 18.62
C GLN A 136 12.60 4.08 19.53
N ARG A 137 11.28 4.07 19.32
CA ARG A 137 10.35 3.21 20.06
C ARG A 137 10.63 1.73 19.84
N GLN A 138 10.92 1.32 18.61
CA GLN A 138 11.28 -0.07 18.31
C GLN A 138 12.60 -0.49 18.99
N GLN A 139 13.50 0.46 19.28
CA GLN A 139 14.75 0.22 19.99
C GLN A 139 14.61 0.22 21.52
N GLY A 140 13.38 0.38 22.04
CA GLY A 140 13.10 0.36 23.48
C GLY A 140 13.21 1.72 24.16
N GLU A 141 13.42 2.81 23.41
CA GLU A 141 13.47 4.16 23.98
C GLU A 141 12.06 4.65 24.34
N CYS A 142 11.75 4.60 25.64
CA CYS A 142 10.43 4.92 26.14
C CYS A 142 10.05 6.40 26.00
N PHE A 143 11.03 7.26 26.24
CA PHE A 143 10.98 8.67 25.93
C PHE A 143 12.30 9.02 25.27
N PRO A 144 12.31 9.69 24.12
CA PRO A 144 13.56 10.15 23.55
C PRO A 144 14.19 11.17 24.50
N GLU A 145 15.25 10.76 25.20
CA GLU A 145 16.10 11.69 25.93
C GLU A 145 16.85 12.56 24.91
N ILE A 146 16.39 13.79 24.70
CA ILE A 146 17.24 14.82 24.08
C ILE A 146 18.28 15.21 25.12
N HIS A 147 19.45 14.56 25.13
CA HIS A 147 20.56 14.99 25.98
C HIS A 147 21.04 16.40 25.55
N PRO A 148 20.99 17.43 26.42
CA PRO A 148 21.94 18.53 26.31
C PRO A 148 23.27 18.04 26.87
N THR A 149 24.32 18.02 26.04
CA THR A 149 25.69 17.74 26.49
C THR A 149 26.04 18.58 27.71
N ARG A 150 26.15 17.95 28.88
CA ARG A 150 26.83 18.50 30.06
C ARG A 150 27.68 17.39 30.67
N PRO A 151 28.94 17.67 31.05
CA PRO A 151 29.94 16.65 31.28
C PRO A 151 29.63 15.84 32.53
N GLU A 152 29.98 14.57 32.44
CA GLU A 152 29.83 13.53 33.46
C GLU A 152 30.19 14.02 34.87
N LYS A 153 29.25 13.88 35.80
CA LYS A 153 29.58 13.68 37.21
C LYS A 153 29.08 12.31 37.62
N LYS A 154 30.04 11.40 37.81
CA LYS A 154 29.86 10.14 38.53
C LYS A 154 29.22 10.43 39.88
N ALA A 155 28.05 9.87 40.14
CA ALA A 155 27.52 9.70 41.48
C ALA A 155 26.87 8.32 41.59
N SER A 156 27.24 7.68 42.70
CA SER A 156 27.07 6.29 43.06
C SER A 156 25.64 5.85 43.31
N GLY A 157 25.37 4.58 43.03
CA GLY A 157 24.55 3.71 43.89
C GLY A 157 23.12 4.18 44.13
N SER A 158 22.25 3.95 43.17
CA SER A 158 20.83 3.71 43.47
C SER A 158 20.40 2.43 42.77
N VAL A 159 19.76 1.55 43.54
CA VAL A 159 19.19 0.29 43.06
C VAL A 159 18.24 0.62 41.91
N ALA A 160 18.60 0.20 40.70
CA ALA A 160 17.77 0.34 39.52
C ALA A 160 16.43 -0.33 39.80
N ARG A 161 15.37 0.47 40.02
CA ARG A 161 14.01 -0.01 39.81
C ARG A 161 13.99 -0.49 38.37
N LYS A 162 13.77 -1.80 38.17
CA LYS A 162 13.57 -2.40 36.86
C LYS A 162 12.34 -1.71 36.25
N GLY A 163 12.57 -0.66 35.47
CA GLY A 163 11.49 0.05 34.77
C GLY A 163 10.73 -0.97 33.94
N SER A 164 9.41 -0.93 33.95
CA SER A 164 8.61 -1.73 33.03
C SER A 164 9.07 -1.45 31.61
N ASP A 165 9.39 -2.49 30.85
CA ASP A 165 9.76 -2.33 29.44
C ASP A 165 8.62 -1.63 28.70
N CYS A 166 8.96 -0.77 27.75
CA CYS A 166 7.95 -0.12 26.94
C CYS A 166 7.16 -1.09 26.09
N LYS A 167 5.89 -0.73 25.84
CA LYS A 167 5.07 -1.47 24.90
C LYS A 167 5.49 -1.21 23.46
N GLY A 168 5.25 -2.24 22.65
CA GLY A 168 5.63 -2.30 21.25
C GLY A 168 4.93 -1.24 20.41
N VAL A 169 5.59 -0.90 19.31
CA VAL A 169 5.04 -0.09 18.23
C VAL A 169 5.11 -0.89 16.95
N TYR A 170 3.98 -1.03 16.28
CA TYR A 170 3.82 -1.84 15.08
C TYR A 170 3.21 -0.99 13.96
N ALA A 171 3.47 -1.36 12.72
CA ALA A 171 2.82 -0.76 11.58
C ALA A 171 2.73 -1.76 10.44
N VAL A 172 1.73 -1.61 9.58
CA VAL A 172 1.70 -2.27 8.27
C VAL A 172 2.24 -1.33 7.21
N ARG A 173 2.80 -1.90 6.15
CA ARG A 173 3.34 -1.13 5.03
C ARG A 173 2.20 -0.59 4.17
N GLY A 174 2.24 0.70 3.84
CA GLY A 174 1.36 1.31 2.85
C GLY A 174 1.94 1.38 1.44
N ASN A 175 1.13 1.76 0.45
CA ASN A 175 1.60 1.86 -0.93
C ASN A 175 2.60 3.01 -1.13
N HIS A 176 2.49 4.10 -0.36
CA HIS A 176 3.48 5.18 -0.36
C HIS A 176 4.78 4.77 0.32
N ASP A 177 4.69 4.00 1.41
CA ASP A 177 5.85 3.46 2.12
C ASP A 177 6.64 2.50 1.23
N GLN A 178 5.95 1.64 0.47
CA GLN A 178 6.57 0.70 -0.47
C GLN A 178 7.42 1.41 -1.54
N MET A 179 6.97 2.56 -2.04
CA MET A 179 7.75 3.35 -3.00
C MET A 179 9.05 3.90 -2.40
N ILE A 180 9.03 4.28 -1.12
CA ILE A 180 10.24 4.75 -0.40
C ILE A 180 11.19 3.59 -0.17
N VAL A 181 10.68 2.41 0.20
CA VAL A 181 11.46 1.17 0.32
C VAL A 181 12.21 0.88 -0.97
N GLN A 182 11.51 0.92 -2.11
CA GLN A 182 12.10 0.71 -3.43
C GLN A 182 13.21 1.74 -3.72
N TRP A 183 12.92 3.03 -3.51
CA TRP A 183 13.92 4.09 -3.71
C TRP A 183 15.14 3.91 -2.83
N ARG A 184 14.94 3.60 -1.55
CA ARG A 184 16.04 3.42 -0.60
C ARG A 184 16.89 2.21 -0.97
N ALA A 185 16.27 1.07 -1.26
CA ALA A 185 16.98 -0.13 -1.67
C ALA A 185 17.77 0.08 -2.97
N TRP A 186 17.22 0.84 -3.92
CA TRP A 186 17.94 1.23 -5.13
C TRP A 186 19.13 2.14 -4.82
N ARG A 187 18.99 3.13 -3.92
CA ARG A 187 20.11 4.01 -3.53
C ARG A 187 21.24 3.22 -2.87
N ASP A 188 20.90 2.33 -1.93
CA ASP A 188 21.87 1.45 -1.26
C ASP A 188 22.65 0.58 -2.28
N TRP A 189 22.01 0.20 -3.40
CA TRP A 189 22.65 -0.50 -4.50
C TRP A 189 23.45 0.43 -5.45
N PHE A 190 22.90 1.60 -5.79
CA PHE A 190 23.42 2.49 -6.83
C PHE A 190 24.62 3.33 -6.36
N GLU A 191 24.54 3.90 -5.16
CA GLU A 191 25.56 4.80 -4.61
C GLU A 191 26.97 4.19 -4.55
N PRO A 192 27.18 2.93 -4.10
CA PRO A 192 28.50 2.32 -4.04
C PRO A 192 29.02 1.83 -5.41
N LEU A 193 28.21 1.85 -6.47
CA LEU A 193 28.67 1.42 -7.79
C LEU A 193 29.84 2.28 -8.27
N GLN A 194 30.84 1.62 -8.85
CA GLN A 194 32.00 2.27 -9.47
C GLN A 194 32.01 1.95 -10.96
N LEU A 195 32.08 2.98 -11.80
CA LEU A 195 32.21 2.84 -13.25
C LEU A 195 33.54 3.43 -13.71
N ILE A 196 34.24 2.69 -14.56
CA ILE A 196 35.52 3.10 -15.15
C ILE A 196 35.23 3.63 -16.55
N PHE A 197 35.49 4.91 -16.77
CA PHE A 197 35.35 5.55 -18.08
C PHE A 197 36.74 5.77 -18.71
N PRO A 198 36.97 5.34 -19.97
CA PRO A 198 38.29 5.40 -20.64
C PRO A 198 38.94 6.79 -20.83
N SER A 199 38.38 7.88 -20.28
CA SER A 199 38.94 9.24 -20.40
C SER A 199 39.50 9.80 -19.08
N ALA A 200 39.34 9.10 -17.95
CA ALA A 200 39.83 9.58 -16.64
C ALA A 200 41.36 9.49 -16.46
N ASN A 201 42.08 8.76 -17.33
CA ASN A 201 43.51 8.48 -17.17
C ASN A 201 44.46 9.36 -18.03
N LEU A 202 43.96 10.36 -18.76
CA LEU A 202 44.80 11.18 -19.66
C LEU A 202 45.28 12.52 -19.07
N HIS A 203 44.94 12.86 -17.83
CA HIS A 203 45.36 14.13 -17.20
C HIS A 203 46.11 13.90 -15.88
N ARG A 204 47.19 13.11 -15.93
CA ARG A 204 48.22 13.12 -14.89
C ARG A 204 49.55 13.53 -15.52
N GLY A 205 49.74 14.84 -15.72
CA GLY A 205 50.98 15.35 -16.30
C GLY A 205 51.03 16.85 -16.54
N ARG A 206 51.42 17.59 -15.48
CA ARG A 206 52.38 18.70 -15.50
C ARG A 206 52.00 20.04 -16.22
N PHE A 207 52.01 21.10 -15.41
CA PHE A 207 52.35 22.52 -15.66
C PHE A 207 51.26 23.60 -15.55
N SER A 208 51.47 24.45 -14.53
CA SER A 208 51.38 25.92 -14.47
C SER A 208 50.07 26.65 -14.85
N VAL A 209 49.46 27.23 -13.82
CA VAL A 209 48.65 28.48 -13.82
C VAL A 209 49.53 29.60 -14.44
N PRO A 210 49.05 30.60 -15.25
CA PRO A 210 47.91 31.47 -14.87
C PRO A 210 46.97 32.03 -15.98
N SER A 211 45.84 32.54 -15.48
CA SER A 211 44.99 33.65 -16.01
C SER A 211 43.89 33.37 -17.07
N PHE A 212 42.64 33.61 -16.66
CA PHE A 212 41.45 33.88 -17.50
C PHE A 212 41.46 35.33 -18.06
N PRO A 213 40.51 35.75 -18.94
CA PRO A 213 39.93 35.09 -20.12
C PRO A 213 40.03 35.97 -21.38
N SER A 214 39.86 35.40 -22.57
CA SER A 214 39.36 36.16 -23.72
C SER A 214 38.34 35.35 -24.49
N VAL A 215 37.14 35.92 -24.56
CA VAL A 215 35.96 35.45 -25.26
C VAL A 215 36.21 35.53 -26.76
N THR A 216 36.07 34.42 -27.48
CA THR A 216 35.61 34.46 -28.88
C THR A 216 34.67 33.28 -29.14
N ASN A 217 33.48 33.63 -29.62
CA ASN A 217 32.44 32.73 -30.09
C ASN A 217 32.86 32.10 -31.43
N SER A 218 32.69 30.78 -31.57
CA SER A 218 31.67 30.16 -32.44
C SER A 218 32.10 28.76 -32.89
N GLU A 219 31.10 27.87 -32.93
CA GLU A 219 31.06 26.56 -33.61
C GLU A 219 31.27 25.31 -32.75
N SER A 220 30.23 24.45 -32.79
CA SER A 220 30.01 23.20 -32.05
C SER A 220 29.67 23.34 -30.56
N ALA A 221 28.39 23.56 -30.27
CA ALA A 221 27.82 23.35 -28.94
C ALA A 221 27.80 21.84 -28.60
N THR A 222 28.98 21.26 -28.36
CA THR A 222 29.08 20.12 -27.46
C THR A 222 28.69 20.66 -26.09
N HIS A 223 27.50 20.34 -25.61
CA HIS A 223 27.14 20.58 -24.21
C HIS A 223 28.33 20.16 -23.34
N ASP A 224 28.89 21.07 -22.55
CA ASP A 224 29.99 20.74 -21.64
C ASP A 224 29.43 19.77 -20.59
N VAL A 225 29.69 18.49 -20.82
CA VAL A 225 29.18 17.41 -19.96
C VAL A 225 30.07 17.28 -18.71
N GLY A 226 31.10 18.11 -18.57
CA GLY A 226 32.04 18.07 -17.47
C GLY A 226 32.82 16.74 -17.41
N PRO A 227 33.76 16.63 -16.45
CA PRO A 227 34.55 15.43 -16.27
C PRO A 227 33.70 14.23 -15.84
N PRO A 228 34.07 13.00 -16.22
CA PRO A 228 33.37 11.80 -15.78
C PRO A 228 33.50 11.58 -14.28
N VAL A 229 32.39 11.25 -13.62
CA VAL A 229 32.40 10.84 -12.21
C VAL A 229 32.52 9.32 -12.09
N GLY A 230 33.23 8.87 -11.06
CA GLY A 230 33.60 7.46 -10.89
C GLY A 230 32.60 6.65 -10.06
N THR A 231 31.80 7.29 -9.21
CA THR A 231 30.86 6.60 -8.30
C THR A 231 29.41 7.03 -8.52
N GLY A 232 28.47 6.15 -8.14
CA GLY A 232 27.04 6.44 -8.21
C GLY A 232 26.67 7.61 -7.30
N SER A 233 27.24 7.67 -6.10
CA SER A 233 27.04 8.79 -5.16
C SER A 233 27.47 10.14 -5.74
N GLN A 234 28.61 10.21 -6.44
CA GLN A 234 29.06 11.43 -7.12
C GLN A 234 28.11 11.82 -8.26
N PHE A 235 27.61 10.83 -9.00
CA PHE A 235 26.64 11.09 -10.06
C PHE A 235 25.31 11.62 -9.52
N LEU A 236 24.78 11.03 -8.43
CA LEU A 236 23.56 11.52 -7.79
C LEU A 236 23.72 12.95 -7.27
N ALA A 237 24.82 13.24 -6.56
CA ALA A 237 25.11 14.59 -6.08
C ALA A 237 25.16 15.62 -7.23
N LEU A 238 25.74 15.23 -8.37
CA LEU A 238 25.78 16.07 -9.56
C LEU A 238 24.37 16.37 -10.08
N ILE A 239 23.56 15.36 -10.37
CA ILE A 239 22.22 15.59 -10.94
C ILE A 239 21.22 16.20 -9.93
N GLU A 240 21.37 15.93 -8.63
CA GLU A 240 20.60 16.58 -7.57
C GLU A 240 20.89 18.08 -7.54
N SER A 241 22.17 18.47 -7.63
CA SER A 241 22.57 19.88 -7.67
C SER A 241 22.10 20.59 -8.95
N GLU A 242 22.14 19.89 -10.09
CA GLU A 242 21.64 20.41 -11.37
C GLU A 242 20.13 20.65 -11.30
N TRP A 243 19.36 19.69 -10.79
CA TRP A 243 17.91 19.81 -10.65
C TRP A 243 17.52 20.94 -9.68
N LEU A 244 18.18 21.05 -8.52
CA LEU A 244 17.91 22.11 -7.55
C LEU A 244 18.16 23.52 -8.12
N ARG A 245 19.23 23.66 -8.94
CA ARG A 245 19.56 24.92 -9.64
C ARG A 245 18.58 25.23 -10.76
N ASP A 246 18.21 24.26 -11.57
CA ASP A 246 17.28 24.46 -12.68
C ASP A 246 15.87 24.81 -12.14
N ARG A 247 15.46 24.17 -11.04
CA ARG A 247 14.21 24.49 -10.35
C ARG A 247 14.19 25.89 -9.73
N SER A 248 15.32 26.39 -9.21
CA SER A 248 15.38 27.74 -8.63
C SER A 248 15.47 28.85 -9.67
N THR A 249 16.02 28.55 -10.85
CA THR A 249 16.16 29.50 -11.96
C THR A 249 14.92 29.59 -12.85
N ASP A 250 14.18 28.49 -13.00
CA ASP A 250 12.93 28.43 -13.77
C ASP A 250 11.86 27.62 -13.03
N PRO A 251 11.19 28.23 -12.02
CA PRO A 251 10.20 27.54 -11.19
C PRO A 251 8.90 27.19 -11.91
N SER A 252 8.68 27.67 -13.14
CA SER A 252 7.46 27.41 -13.94
C SER A 252 7.71 26.67 -15.25
N GLY A 253 8.96 26.50 -15.67
CA GLY A 253 9.32 25.73 -16.86
C GLY A 253 9.76 24.30 -16.54
N ILE A 254 10.72 23.78 -17.30
CA ILE A 254 11.10 22.34 -17.30
C ILE A 254 11.62 21.87 -15.93
N GLY A 255 12.18 22.78 -15.11
CA GLY A 255 12.64 22.49 -13.76
C GLY A 255 11.52 22.28 -12.73
N SER A 256 10.27 22.61 -13.09
CA SER A 256 9.11 22.49 -12.20
C SER A 256 8.53 21.07 -12.11
N ASP A 257 8.59 20.29 -13.21
CA ASP A 257 8.16 18.89 -13.23
C ASP A 257 9.37 17.94 -13.14
N PRO A 258 9.52 17.17 -12.05
CA PRO A 258 10.64 16.25 -11.87
C PRO A 258 10.75 15.20 -12.98
N GLN A 259 9.61 14.75 -13.51
CA GLN A 259 9.59 13.72 -14.54
C GLN A 259 10.09 14.28 -15.88
N GLU A 260 9.55 15.42 -16.32
CA GLU A 260 9.98 16.10 -17.54
C GLU A 260 11.47 16.44 -17.49
N TRP A 261 11.96 17.00 -16.38
CA TRP A 261 13.38 17.29 -16.21
C TRP A 261 14.24 16.03 -16.36
N ALA A 262 13.89 14.93 -15.68
CA ALA A 262 14.65 13.69 -15.76
C ALA A 262 14.64 13.09 -17.17
N GLU A 263 13.53 13.21 -17.92
CA GLU A 263 13.46 12.79 -19.32
C GLU A 263 14.36 13.62 -20.23
N VAL A 264 14.42 14.93 -20.04
CA VAL A 264 15.32 15.84 -20.77
C VAL A 264 16.79 15.53 -20.44
N ALA A 265 17.12 15.34 -19.17
CA ALA A 265 18.47 15.01 -18.72
C ALA A 265 18.95 13.66 -19.32
N ARG A 266 18.09 12.65 -19.37
CA ARG A 266 18.38 11.37 -20.05
C ARG A 266 18.65 11.55 -21.55
N LYS A 267 17.85 12.36 -22.24
CA LYS A 267 18.05 12.64 -23.68
C LYS A 267 19.38 13.35 -23.92
N ARG A 268 19.75 14.32 -23.07
CA ARG A 268 21.04 15.02 -23.13
C ARG A 268 22.23 14.12 -22.83
N ALA A 269 22.05 13.08 -22.01
CA ALA A 269 23.11 12.16 -21.66
C ALA A 269 23.51 11.19 -22.79
N VAL A 270 22.67 10.99 -23.81
CA VAL A 270 22.94 10.05 -24.92
C VAL A 270 24.24 10.42 -25.63
N GLY A 271 25.14 9.44 -25.79
CA GLY A 271 26.45 9.65 -26.42
C GLY A 271 27.55 10.11 -25.45
N THR A 272 27.25 10.21 -24.16
CA THR A 272 28.20 10.67 -23.13
C THR A 272 28.39 9.64 -22.02
N TRP A 273 29.38 9.85 -21.14
CA TRP A 273 29.62 8.99 -19.97
C TRP A 273 28.40 8.92 -19.04
N ARG A 274 27.56 9.97 -19.01
CA ARG A 274 26.32 10.01 -18.21
C ARG A 274 25.29 8.99 -18.66
N ALA A 275 25.32 8.55 -19.92
CA ALA A 275 24.37 7.55 -20.44
C ALA A 275 24.45 6.24 -19.65
N GLU A 276 25.65 5.81 -19.23
CA GLU A 276 25.83 4.59 -18.46
C GLU A 276 25.20 4.67 -17.07
N TRP A 277 25.28 5.83 -16.42
CA TRP A 277 24.61 6.06 -15.15
C TRP A 277 23.08 6.11 -15.31
N TRP A 278 22.59 6.85 -16.30
CA TRP A 278 21.14 6.95 -16.55
C TRP A 278 20.49 5.62 -16.94
N LYS A 279 21.23 4.65 -17.51
CA LYS A 279 20.73 3.28 -17.74
C LYS A 279 20.40 2.52 -16.43
N ARG A 280 21.05 2.90 -15.33
CA ARG A 280 20.94 2.28 -14.00
C ARG A 280 20.00 3.05 -13.06
N ILE A 281 19.30 4.06 -13.57
CA ILE A 281 18.21 4.73 -12.86
C ILE A 281 16.89 4.15 -13.37
N PRO A 282 16.06 3.56 -12.49
CA PRO A 282 14.74 3.09 -12.85
C PRO A 282 13.90 4.18 -13.51
N GLN A 283 13.09 3.79 -14.49
CA GLN A 283 12.20 4.71 -15.19
C GLN A 283 10.78 4.51 -14.67
N PRO A 284 9.95 5.57 -14.72
CA PRO A 284 8.53 5.44 -14.49
C PRO A 284 7.94 4.32 -15.34
N GLY A 285 7.18 3.44 -14.69
CA GLY A 285 6.55 2.32 -15.36
C GLY A 285 5.49 2.76 -16.37
N LYS A 286 4.88 1.77 -17.05
CA LYS A 286 3.68 2.02 -17.88
C LYS A 286 2.42 1.67 -17.11
N GLY A 287 1.34 2.39 -17.37
CA GLY A 287 0.01 2.07 -16.81
C GLY A 287 -0.05 2.21 -15.29
N ARG A 288 -0.18 1.08 -14.58
CA ARG A 288 -0.36 1.04 -13.10
C ARG A 288 0.89 1.50 -12.35
N ALA A 289 2.07 1.18 -12.87
CA ALA A 289 3.38 1.54 -12.32
C ALA A 289 3.90 2.90 -12.78
N LYS A 290 3.05 3.76 -13.40
CA LYS A 290 3.48 5.06 -13.93
C LYS A 290 4.01 6.00 -12.84
N LYS A 291 3.49 5.86 -11.62
CA LYS A 291 3.90 6.70 -10.49
C LYS A 291 5.12 6.14 -9.77
N ASP A 292 5.48 4.90 -10.05
CA ASP A 292 6.64 4.24 -9.46
C ASP A 292 7.89 4.88 -10.07
N TRP A 293 8.93 5.08 -9.28
CA TRP A 293 10.21 5.62 -9.76
C TRP A 293 10.17 7.04 -10.38
N ILE A 294 9.40 7.96 -9.78
CA ILE A 294 9.52 9.41 -10.08
C ILE A 294 10.73 9.99 -9.34
N MET A 295 11.78 10.30 -10.10
CA MET A 295 13.01 10.89 -9.57
C MET A 295 12.75 12.32 -9.06
N PHE A 296 13.39 12.72 -7.96
CA PHE A 296 13.20 14.01 -7.27
C PHE A 296 11.78 14.32 -6.79
N GLY A 297 10.88 13.33 -6.77
CA GLY A 297 9.61 13.42 -6.03
C GLY A 297 9.80 13.19 -4.53
N ASP A 298 8.72 13.35 -3.75
CA ASP A 298 8.73 13.18 -2.28
C ASP A 298 9.40 11.87 -1.84
N HIS A 299 9.05 10.76 -2.49
CA HIS A 299 9.58 9.44 -2.13
C HIS A 299 11.10 9.34 -2.30
N TYR A 300 11.65 10.02 -3.32
CA TYR A 300 13.09 10.05 -3.57
C TYR A 300 13.82 10.81 -2.47
N TRP A 301 13.32 11.99 -2.10
CA TRP A 301 13.94 12.84 -1.09
C TRP A 301 13.87 12.20 0.30
N ILE A 302 12.72 11.65 0.68
CA ILE A 302 12.60 10.91 1.95
C ILE A 302 13.58 9.72 1.97
N ALA A 303 13.70 8.95 0.89
CA ALA A 303 14.65 7.84 0.81
C ALA A 303 16.13 8.28 0.87
N ARG A 304 16.43 9.48 0.34
CA ARG A 304 17.77 10.08 0.34
C ARG A 304 18.16 10.57 1.74
N ASP A 305 17.23 11.18 2.47
CA ASP A 305 17.48 11.82 3.76
C ASP A 305 17.22 10.91 4.98
N MET A 306 16.66 9.71 4.77
CA MET A 306 16.45 8.76 5.86
C MET A 306 17.75 8.15 6.40
N LYS A 307 17.81 7.98 7.73
CA LYS A 307 18.92 7.29 8.40
C LYS A 307 18.86 5.77 8.18
N PRO A 308 19.97 5.03 8.37
CA PRO A 308 19.97 3.56 8.28
C PRO A 308 18.96 2.89 9.21
N GLU A 309 18.74 3.45 10.41
CA GLU A 309 17.79 2.94 11.40
C GLU A 309 16.34 3.08 10.89
N HIS A 310 16.04 4.19 10.22
CA HIS A 310 14.74 4.41 9.59
C HIS A 310 14.50 3.40 8.47
N ALA A 311 15.52 3.14 7.64
CA ALA A 311 15.42 2.17 6.56
C ALA A 311 15.19 0.75 7.12
N LYS A 312 15.91 0.37 8.19
CA LYS A 312 15.72 -0.91 8.88
C LYS A 312 14.30 -1.08 9.42
N PHE A 313 13.74 -0.05 10.06
CA PHE A 313 12.35 -0.05 10.51
C PHE A 313 11.39 -0.24 9.33
N LEU A 314 11.53 0.57 8.27
CA LEU A 314 10.63 0.53 7.12
C LEU A 314 10.68 -0.81 6.37
N PHE A 315 11.87 -1.40 6.22
CA PHE A 315 12.05 -2.72 5.62
C PHE A 315 11.44 -3.84 6.46
N SER A 316 11.32 -3.67 7.78
CA SER A 316 10.71 -4.67 8.66
C SER A 316 9.17 -4.69 8.62
N LEU A 317 8.54 -3.66 8.02
CA LEU A 317 7.09 -3.56 8.04
C LEU A 317 6.41 -4.65 7.20
N PRO A 318 5.50 -5.46 7.78
CA PRO A 318 4.71 -6.44 7.07
C PRO A 318 3.61 -5.80 6.20
N LEU A 319 3.08 -6.53 5.22
CA LEU A 319 1.87 -6.14 4.49
C LEU A 319 0.59 -6.40 5.33
N VAL A 320 0.61 -7.46 6.13
CA VAL A 320 -0.49 -7.90 6.98
C VAL A 320 0.01 -8.16 8.40
N ILE A 321 -0.64 -7.59 9.40
CA ILE A 321 -0.51 -8.06 10.79
C ILE A 321 -1.71 -8.94 11.11
N HIS A 322 -1.46 -10.18 11.54
CA HIS A 322 -2.49 -11.12 11.99
C HIS A 322 -2.46 -11.21 13.51
N VAL A 323 -3.61 -11.03 14.16
CA VAL A 323 -3.76 -11.15 15.62
C VAL A 323 -4.73 -12.28 15.94
N PRO A 324 -4.23 -13.54 16.05
CA PRO A 324 -5.07 -14.71 16.27
C PRO A 324 -5.92 -14.59 17.55
N SER A 325 -5.33 -14.12 18.64
CA SER A 325 -5.97 -14.04 19.96
C SER A 325 -7.23 -13.16 20.02
N GLU A 326 -7.42 -12.27 19.05
CA GLU A 326 -8.62 -11.41 18.94
C GLU A 326 -9.30 -11.54 17.56
N HIS A 327 -8.91 -12.55 16.76
CA HIS A 327 -9.45 -12.87 15.43
C HIS A 327 -9.59 -11.67 14.48
N PHE A 328 -8.52 -10.89 14.32
CA PHE A 328 -8.52 -9.78 13.37
C PHE A 328 -7.20 -9.60 12.60
N PHE A 329 -7.31 -8.91 11.47
CA PHE A 329 -6.20 -8.49 10.63
C PHE A 329 -6.08 -6.98 10.60
N LEU A 330 -4.85 -6.48 10.63
CA LEU A 330 -4.52 -5.11 10.28
C LEU A 330 -3.83 -5.11 8.91
N VAL A 331 -4.32 -4.29 7.98
CA VAL A 331 -3.79 -4.15 6.62
C VAL A 331 -3.87 -2.70 6.16
N HIS A 332 -3.16 -2.34 5.09
CA HIS A 332 -3.29 -1.00 4.53
C HIS A 332 -4.47 -0.89 3.54
N GLY A 333 -4.37 -1.54 2.38
CA GLY A 333 -5.37 -1.43 1.31
C GLY A 333 -6.61 -2.31 1.52
N GLY A 334 -6.41 -3.60 1.79
CA GLY A 334 -7.48 -4.54 2.11
C GLY A 334 -7.14 -6.01 1.92
N LEU A 335 -8.08 -6.87 2.31
CA LEU A 335 -8.05 -8.33 2.10
C LEU A 335 -9.36 -8.82 1.50
N LEU A 336 -9.32 -9.93 0.79
CA LEU A 336 -10.51 -10.62 0.30
C LEU A 336 -10.81 -11.86 1.14
N PRO A 337 -12.09 -12.11 1.47
CA PRO A 337 -12.48 -13.30 2.23
C PRO A 337 -12.52 -14.59 1.39
N SER A 338 -12.50 -14.46 0.06
CA SER A 338 -12.62 -15.55 -0.92
C SER A 338 -12.04 -15.12 -2.27
N ASP A 339 -11.76 -16.08 -3.17
CA ASP A 339 -11.44 -15.78 -4.57
C ASP A 339 -12.69 -15.26 -5.30
N PRO A 340 -12.73 -13.99 -5.73
CA PRO A 340 -13.90 -13.38 -6.35
C PRO A 340 -14.23 -13.93 -7.75
N ARG A 341 -13.40 -14.84 -8.28
CA ARG A 341 -13.65 -15.53 -9.55
C ARG A 341 -14.54 -16.77 -9.39
N ARG A 342 -14.81 -17.20 -8.17
CA ARG A 342 -15.61 -18.37 -7.85
C ARG A 342 -16.77 -17.99 -6.92
N PRO A 343 -17.85 -18.78 -6.88
CA PRO A 343 -18.87 -18.66 -5.84
C PRO A 343 -18.25 -18.77 -4.43
N ALA A 344 -18.90 -18.15 -3.43
CA ALA A 344 -18.36 -18.07 -2.07
C ALA A 344 -18.46 -19.39 -1.29
N ASP A 345 -19.33 -20.29 -1.74
CA ASP A 345 -19.64 -21.64 -1.28
C ASP A 345 -18.88 -22.74 -2.04
N ASP A 346 -18.04 -22.37 -3.03
CA ASP A 346 -17.21 -23.33 -3.76
C ASP A 346 -16.25 -24.05 -2.78
N ARG A 347 -16.15 -25.38 -2.90
CA ARG A 347 -15.35 -26.24 -2.02
C ARG A 347 -13.86 -25.89 -1.90
N HIS A 348 -13.33 -25.04 -2.78
CA HIS A 348 -11.94 -24.57 -2.73
C HIS A 348 -11.82 -23.18 -2.08
N GLN A 349 -12.92 -22.61 -1.58
CA GLN A 349 -12.89 -21.35 -0.84
C GLN A 349 -12.55 -21.63 0.63
N PRO A 350 -11.66 -20.83 1.24
CA PRO A 350 -11.17 -21.09 2.59
C PRO A 350 -12.24 -21.01 3.69
N LEU A 351 -13.40 -20.43 3.37
CA LEU A 351 -14.53 -20.28 4.30
C LEU A 351 -15.68 -21.26 4.01
N ALA A 352 -15.61 -22.03 2.92
CA ALA A 352 -16.66 -22.97 2.53
C ALA A 352 -16.46 -24.38 3.10
N HIS A 353 -15.32 -24.65 3.73
CA HIS A 353 -15.01 -25.93 4.35
C HIS A 353 -14.23 -25.73 5.65
N LEU A 354 -14.19 -26.78 6.48
CA LEU A 354 -13.30 -26.84 7.63
C LEU A 354 -11.83 -26.80 7.15
N PRO A 355 -10.94 -26.06 7.82
CA PRO A 355 -9.52 -26.07 7.50
C PRO A 355 -8.94 -27.49 7.68
N SER A 356 -8.35 -28.06 6.64
CA SER A 356 -7.70 -29.38 6.69
C SER A 356 -6.19 -29.25 6.88
N PRO A 357 -5.54 -30.06 7.73
CA PRO A 357 -4.08 -30.12 7.83
C PRO A 357 -3.41 -30.57 6.52
N ASP A 358 -4.11 -31.24 5.62
CA ASP A 358 -3.56 -31.71 4.33
C ASP A 358 -3.44 -30.61 3.27
N ASN A 359 -4.09 -29.44 3.47
CA ASN A 359 -3.87 -28.26 2.61
C ASN A 359 -2.46 -27.63 2.83
N VAL A 360 -1.62 -28.25 3.66
CA VAL A 360 -0.23 -27.86 3.94
C VAL A 360 0.73 -28.29 2.82
N MET A 361 0.36 -29.20 1.91
CA MET A 361 1.27 -29.69 0.86
C MET A 361 0.56 -29.84 -0.49
N GLY A 362 0.68 -28.80 -1.33
CA GLY A 362 0.51 -28.93 -2.78
C GLY A 362 -0.84 -28.53 -3.34
N ALA A 363 -0.98 -27.24 -3.67
CA ALA A 363 -1.84 -26.84 -4.77
C ALA A 363 -0.96 -26.12 -5.80
N GLU A 364 -0.57 -26.86 -6.86
CA GLU A 364 -0.06 -26.25 -8.08
C GLU A 364 -1.16 -25.33 -8.63
N ALA A 365 -0.93 -24.02 -8.56
CA ALA A 365 -1.84 -23.03 -9.09
C ALA A 365 -1.79 -23.08 -10.62
N VAL A 366 -2.94 -23.36 -11.25
CA VAL A 366 -3.14 -23.18 -12.68
C VAL A 366 -3.16 -21.68 -13.00
N ASP A 367 -2.19 -21.27 -13.82
CA ASP A 367 -1.79 -19.90 -14.15
C ASP A 367 -2.85 -19.06 -14.89
N ASP A 368 -3.04 -17.79 -14.45
CA ASP A 368 -3.41 -16.66 -15.32
C ASP A 368 -2.89 -15.29 -14.80
N TYR A 369 -1.88 -15.26 -13.93
CA TYR A 369 -1.27 -14.00 -13.50
C TYR A 369 0.26 -14.07 -13.58
N ASP A 370 0.84 -13.19 -14.41
CA ASP A 370 2.27 -13.02 -14.68
C ASP A 370 2.98 -12.26 -13.54
N TYR A 371 2.82 -12.69 -12.29
CA TYR A 371 3.46 -12.06 -11.11
C TYR A 371 3.95 -13.10 -10.10
N ALA A 372 5.14 -12.85 -9.53
CA ALA A 372 5.76 -13.70 -8.51
C ALA A 372 4.93 -13.70 -7.22
N LEU A 373 4.28 -14.82 -6.92
CA LEU A 373 3.57 -15.03 -5.66
C LEU A 373 4.59 -15.19 -4.52
N LEU A 374 4.38 -14.48 -3.42
CA LEU A 374 5.21 -14.68 -2.22
C LEU A 374 4.80 -15.97 -1.51
N GLU A 375 5.80 -16.68 -0.99
CA GLU A 375 5.61 -17.70 0.02
C GLU A 375 5.34 -17.02 1.36
N ILE A 376 4.31 -17.47 2.06
CA ILE A 376 4.00 -17.02 3.42
C ILE A 376 4.78 -17.92 4.34
N ASP A 377 5.60 -17.34 5.23
CA ASP A 377 6.46 -18.11 6.15
C ASP A 377 5.70 -19.29 6.78
N ALA A 378 6.32 -20.47 6.74
CA ALA A 378 5.81 -21.67 7.38
C ALA A 378 5.87 -21.50 8.91
N PRO A 379 4.84 -21.90 9.67
CA PRO A 379 4.89 -21.79 11.12
C PRO A 379 5.87 -22.82 11.68
N GLN A 380 6.58 -22.43 12.74
CA GLN A 380 7.12 -23.39 13.70
C GLN A 380 5.96 -24.00 14.48
N ASP A 381 5.92 -25.33 14.44
CA ASP A 381 5.24 -26.29 15.31
C ASP A 381 3.68 -26.35 15.38
N ILE A 382 3.25 -27.61 15.37
CA ILE A 382 2.00 -28.24 15.84
C ILE A 382 0.76 -28.18 14.93
N LEU A 383 0.51 -29.30 14.24
CA LEU A 383 -0.81 -29.95 14.22
C LEU A 383 -0.59 -31.45 14.44
N GLN A 384 -1.02 -31.96 15.60
CA GLN A 384 -1.09 -33.39 15.87
C GLN A 384 -2.52 -33.85 15.55
N GLU A 385 -2.65 -34.88 14.72
CA GLU A 385 -3.93 -35.46 14.31
C GLU A 385 -4.81 -35.79 15.52
N THR A 386 -6.02 -35.23 15.57
CA THR A 386 -7.08 -35.71 16.45
C THR A 386 -8.28 -36.14 15.62
N SER A 387 -8.46 -37.46 15.52
CA SER A 387 -9.69 -38.08 15.08
C SER A 387 -10.84 -37.65 16.01
N THR A 388 -11.75 -36.80 15.54
CA THR A 388 -12.82 -36.23 16.38
C THR A 388 -14.20 -36.72 15.94
N THR A 389 -14.60 -37.86 16.49
CA THR A 389 -16.02 -38.23 16.69
C THR A 389 -16.49 -37.59 18.01
N GLY A 390 -16.98 -36.35 17.98
CA GLY A 390 -17.50 -35.61 19.15
C GLY A 390 -17.69 -34.10 18.91
N ASN A 391 -18.44 -33.41 19.78
CA ASN A 391 -18.57 -31.95 19.79
C ASN A 391 -17.20 -31.29 20.06
N LEU A 392 -16.81 -30.33 19.21
CA LEU A 392 -15.53 -29.61 19.32
C LEU A 392 -15.42 -28.85 20.66
N THR A 393 -14.28 -28.98 21.33
CA THR A 393 -13.93 -28.20 22.51
C THR A 393 -13.61 -26.74 22.14
N ARG A 394 -13.63 -25.84 23.13
CA ARG A 394 -13.27 -24.43 22.92
C ARG A 394 -11.85 -24.25 22.37
N HIS A 395 -10.92 -25.12 22.77
CA HIS A 395 -9.53 -25.10 22.29
C HIS A 395 -9.45 -25.52 20.83
N GLU A 396 -10.10 -26.61 20.45
CA GLU A 396 -10.14 -27.06 19.05
C GLU A 396 -10.82 -26.03 18.15
N ILE A 397 -11.88 -25.37 18.62
CA ILE A 397 -12.50 -24.25 17.89
C ILE A 397 -11.48 -23.14 17.67
N GLU A 398 -10.74 -22.74 18.71
CA GLU A 398 -9.70 -21.71 18.61
C GLU A 398 -8.64 -22.09 17.55
N GLU A 399 -8.12 -23.31 17.60
CA GLU A 399 -7.13 -23.82 16.63
C GLU A 399 -7.66 -23.82 15.20
N LEU A 400 -8.89 -24.30 15.00
CA LEU A 400 -9.55 -24.28 13.70
C LEU A 400 -9.77 -22.84 13.20
N ARG A 401 -10.08 -21.90 14.07
CA ARG A 401 -10.21 -20.48 13.69
C ARG A 401 -8.89 -19.89 13.23
N VAL A 402 -7.81 -20.17 13.95
CA VAL A 402 -6.46 -19.75 13.53
C VAL A 402 -6.09 -20.38 12.18
N ALA A 403 -6.43 -21.65 11.96
CA ALA A 403 -6.21 -22.33 10.69
C ALA A 403 -7.04 -21.71 9.55
N GLN A 404 -8.32 -21.38 9.80
CA GLN A 404 -9.20 -20.69 8.85
C GLN A 404 -8.62 -19.33 8.44
N GLU A 405 -8.18 -18.54 9.41
CA GLU A 405 -7.58 -17.22 9.18
C GLU A 405 -6.30 -17.30 8.33
N ARG A 406 -5.47 -18.30 8.58
CA ARG A 406 -4.29 -18.59 7.74
C ARG A 406 -4.68 -19.00 6.32
N SER A 407 -5.77 -19.75 6.18
CA SER A 407 -6.30 -20.18 4.87
C SER A 407 -6.78 -18.98 4.05
N ILE A 408 -7.39 -17.96 4.67
CA ILE A 408 -7.72 -16.69 3.99
C ILE A 408 -6.48 -16.04 3.38
N LEU A 409 -5.35 -16.04 4.09
CA LEU A 409 -4.10 -15.42 3.60
C LEU A 409 -3.43 -16.25 2.49
N ARG A 410 -3.51 -17.59 2.57
CA ARG A 410 -2.78 -18.52 1.69
C ARG A 410 -3.57 -18.99 0.47
N GLU A 411 -4.85 -19.31 0.64
CA GLU A 411 -5.66 -19.95 -0.40
C GLU A 411 -6.31 -18.92 -1.32
N VAL A 412 -6.51 -17.68 -0.87
CA VAL A 412 -7.02 -16.59 -1.71
C VAL A 412 -5.86 -15.99 -2.52
N PRO A 413 -5.77 -16.19 -3.85
CA PRO A 413 -4.57 -15.83 -4.62
C PRO A 413 -4.28 -14.32 -4.59
N HIS A 414 -5.35 -13.51 -4.53
CA HIS A 414 -5.28 -12.06 -4.44
C HIS A 414 -4.63 -11.56 -3.14
N ASN A 415 -4.77 -12.31 -2.04
CA ASN A 415 -4.17 -11.93 -0.76
C ASN A 415 -2.66 -12.20 -0.72
N ARG A 416 -2.12 -13.02 -1.64
CA ARG A 416 -0.68 -13.29 -1.80
C ARG A 416 0.04 -12.31 -2.70
N ASP A 417 -0.69 -11.46 -3.42
CA ASP A 417 -0.15 -10.43 -4.30
C ASP A 417 0.04 -9.13 -3.51
N PRO A 418 1.30 -8.69 -3.27
CA PRO A 418 1.56 -7.45 -2.54
C PRO A 418 0.91 -6.21 -3.14
N TRP A 419 0.83 -6.16 -4.47
CA TRP A 419 0.20 -5.03 -5.15
C TRP A 419 -1.28 -4.95 -4.81
N VAL A 420 -1.97 -6.08 -4.74
CA VAL A 420 -3.40 -6.14 -4.39
C VAL A 420 -3.62 -5.69 -2.94
N VAL A 421 -2.89 -6.26 -1.98
CA VAL A 421 -3.05 -5.94 -0.55
C VAL A 421 -2.77 -4.45 -0.27
N LEU A 422 -1.82 -3.85 -1.00
CA LEU A 422 -1.46 -2.44 -0.86
C LEU A 422 -2.41 -1.48 -1.60
N ASN A 423 -3.08 -1.89 -2.68
CA ASN A 423 -3.76 -0.95 -3.59
C ASN A 423 -5.25 -1.22 -3.82
N MET A 424 -5.80 -2.32 -3.32
CA MET A 424 -7.19 -2.68 -3.58
C MET A 424 -8.17 -1.69 -2.93
N ARG A 425 -9.18 -1.25 -3.70
CA ARG A 425 -10.33 -0.51 -3.17
C ARG A 425 -11.65 -1.22 -3.42
N GLY A 426 -11.69 -2.15 -4.37
CA GLY A 426 -12.86 -2.93 -4.71
C GLY A 426 -12.58 -3.98 -5.78
N VAL A 427 -13.62 -4.74 -6.11
CA VAL A 427 -13.57 -5.85 -7.07
C VAL A 427 -14.63 -5.64 -8.14
N ARG A 428 -14.27 -5.78 -9.41
CA ARG A 428 -15.20 -5.65 -10.53
C ARG A 428 -16.05 -6.91 -10.67
N LYS A 429 -17.15 -6.81 -11.42
CA LYS A 429 -18.00 -7.96 -11.77
C LYS A 429 -17.25 -9.13 -12.43
N SER A 430 -16.11 -8.85 -13.08
CA SER A 430 -15.25 -9.86 -13.70
C SER A 430 -14.30 -10.57 -12.71
N GLY A 431 -14.45 -10.37 -11.40
CA GLY A 431 -13.50 -10.83 -10.38
C GLY A 431 -12.19 -10.04 -10.30
N LYS A 432 -11.98 -9.03 -11.16
CA LYS A 432 -10.72 -8.29 -11.22
C LYS A 432 -10.65 -7.19 -10.16
N VAL A 433 -9.59 -7.21 -9.35
CA VAL A 433 -9.29 -6.16 -8.37
C VAL A 433 -9.01 -4.80 -9.02
N THR A 434 -9.48 -3.74 -8.36
CA THR A 434 -9.31 -2.35 -8.80
C THR A 434 -8.90 -1.43 -7.66
N ARG A 435 -7.94 -0.55 -7.95
CA ARG A 435 -7.50 0.55 -7.08
C ARG A 435 -8.33 1.83 -7.17
N ARG A 436 -9.33 1.84 -8.07
CA ARG A 436 -10.20 3.00 -8.26
C ARG A 436 -11.40 2.88 -7.31
N GLY A 437 -11.65 3.92 -6.52
CA GLY A 437 -12.73 3.93 -5.53
C GLY A 437 -14.14 3.91 -6.12
N ASP A 438 -14.30 4.40 -7.36
CA ASP A 438 -15.57 4.54 -8.09
C ASP A 438 -15.93 3.30 -8.95
N LYS A 439 -15.05 2.30 -9.02
CA LYS A 439 -15.26 1.11 -9.87
C LYS A 439 -15.34 -0.15 -9.02
N GLY A 440 -16.34 -0.98 -9.32
CA GLY A 440 -16.53 -2.27 -8.67
C GLY A 440 -17.17 -2.17 -7.29
N THR A 441 -17.39 -3.32 -6.67
CA THR A 441 -17.92 -3.44 -5.31
C THR A 441 -16.78 -3.21 -4.31
N PRO A 442 -16.93 -2.33 -3.32
CA PRO A 442 -15.93 -2.16 -2.26
C PRO A 442 -15.61 -3.49 -1.59
N TRP A 443 -14.31 -3.80 -1.41
CA TRP A 443 -13.90 -5.08 -0.82
C TRP A 443 -14.44 -5.24 0.60
N ALA A 444 -14.52 -4.16 1.38
CA ALA A 444 -15.10 -4.17 2.72
C ALA A 444 -16.57 -4.60 2.73
N LYS A 445 -17.34 -4.26 1.68
CA LYS A 445 -18.73 -4.74 1.53
C LYS A 445 -18.77 -6.24 1.26
N ILE A 446 -17.85 -6.75 0.44
CA ILE A 446 -17.71 -8.19 0.15
C ILE A 446 -17.33 -8.96 1.43
N TRP A 447 -16.33 -8.46 2.16
CA TRP A 447 -15.89 -9.01 3.44
C TRP A 447 -17.04 -9.13 4.43
N ASN A 448 -17.75 -8.03 4.72
CA ASN A 448 -18.87 -8.06 5.65
C ASN A 448 -20.02 -8.95 5.18
N GLY A 449 -20.28 -9.03 3.87
CA GLY A 449 -21.29 -9.93 3.31
C GLY A 449 -20.97 -11.39 3.61
N GLN A 450 -19.72 -11.81 3.40
CA GLN A 450 -19.32 -13.20 3.66
C GLN A 450 -19.22 -13.51 5.16
N MET A 451 -18.68 -12.58 5.97
CA MET A 451 -18.61 -12.78 7.43
C MET A 451 -19.99 -12.91 8.09
N LYS A 452 -21.06 -12.35 7.49
CA LYS A 452 -22.43 -12.55 7.96
C LYS A 452 -22.94 -13.97 7.77
N ARG A 453 -22.39 -14.73 6.81
CA ARG A 453 -22.75 -16.11 6.52
C ARG A 453 -22.05 -17.13 7.41
N CYS A 454 -21.03 -16.72 8.17
CA CYS A 454 -20.28 -17.58 9.08
C CYS A 454 -21.10 -17.94 10.33
N ASN A 455 -21.47 -19.22 10.46
CA ASN A 455 -22.33 -19.74 11.54
C ASN A 455 -21.63 -20.72 12.49
N GLY A 456 -20.30 -20.77 12.45
CA GLY A 456 -19.45 -21.64 13.26
C GLY A 456 -19.16 -23.00 12.62
N PHE A 457 -18.21 -23.71 13.21
CA PHE A 457 -17.80 -25.06 12.79
C PHE A 457 -18.85 -26.09 13.23
N LYS A 458 -19.88 -26.31 12.40
CA LYS A 458 -20.77 -27.46 12.56
C LYS A 458 -20.20 -28.63 11.76
N GLN A 459 -20.14 -29.82 12.34
CA GLN A 459 -19.88 -31.02 11.55
C GLN A 459 -21.02 -31.16 10.53
N VAL A 460 -20.68 -31.24 9.24
CA VAL A 460 -21.57 -31.84 8.26
C VAL A 460 -21.71 -33.29 8.72
N ALA A 461 -22.89 -33.67 9.19
CA ALA A 461 -23.14 -35.07 9.54
C ALA A 461 -22.75 -35.92 8.31
N PRO A 462 -21.96 -37.00 8.47
CA PRO A 462 -21.83 -37.95 7.38
C PRO A 462 -23.24 -38.45 7.05
N ASP A 463 -23.58 -38.50 5.76
CA ASP A 463 -24.81 -39.13 5.28
C ASP A 463 -24.82 -40.59 5.74
N SER A 464 -25.37 -40.85 6.94
CA SER A 464 -25.49 -42.18 7.51
C SER A 464 -26.92 -42.40 7.95
N ALA A 465 -27.72 -42.95 7.04
CA ALA A 465 -28.66 -44.05 7.25
C ALA A 465 -29.57 -44.14 6.02
N ALA A 466 -29.10 -44.82 4.98
CA ALA A 466 -30.04 -45.55 4.15
C ALA A 466 -30.63 -46.65 5.06
N ASP A 467 -31.89 -46.50 5.41
CA ASP A 467 -32.68 -47.49 6.14
C ASP A 467 -32.49 -48.87 5.50
N SER A 468 -31.88 -49.78 6.25
CA SER A 468 -32.04 -51.22 6.06
C SER A 468 -33.08 -51.66 7.08
N ASP A 469 -34.29 -51.93 6.62
CA ASP A 469 -35.02 -53.16 6.93
C ASP A 469 -36.19 -53.29 5.94
N ALA A 470 -36.06 -54.27 5.05
CA ALA A 470 -37.00 -54.63 4.01
C ALA A 470 -37.91 -55.77 4.50
N ASP A 471 -39.21 -55.62 4.24
CA ASP A 471 -40.15 -56.74 4.13
C ASP A 471 -40.06 -57.38 2.73
N ASP A 472 -40.39 -58.67 2.70
CA ASP A 472 -40.27 -59.67 1.64
C ASP A 472 -40.80 -59.30 0.23
N ALA A 473 -40.10 -59.75 -0.82
CA ALA A 473 -40.55 -60.80 -1.76
C ALA A 473 -39.77 -60.80 -3.10
N GLU A 474 -39.56 -62.02 -3.62
CA GLU A 474 -38.83 -62.40 -4.83
C GLU A 474 -39.33 -61.76 -6.15
N HIS A 475 -38.42 -61.51 -7.11
CA HIS A 475 -38.26 -62.21 -8.40
C HIS A 475 -37.63 -61.30 -9.49
N GLY A 476 -36.58 -61.82 -10.15
CA GLY A 476 -36.37 -61.69 -11.61
C GLY A 476 -35.61 -60.46 -12.17
N ASP A 477 -34.32 -60.68 -12.42
CA ASP A 477 -33.56 -60.42 -13.65
C ASP A 477 -33.59 -59.06 -14.41
N ASP A 478 -32.36 -58.72 -14.82
CA ASP A 478 -31.94 -57.97 -16.00
C ASP A 478 -31.77 -56.45 -15.99
N ALA A 479 -30.68 -56.08 -16.65
CA ALA A 479 -29.96 -54.83 -16.56
C ALA A 479 -30.52 -53.72 -17.47
N GLU A 480 -30.13 -52.49 -17.10
CA GLU A 480 -29.79 -51.39 -18.00
C GLU A 480 -30.95 -50.65 -18.71
N ARG A 481 -31.42 -49.54 -18.09
CA ARG A 481 -31.63 -48.26 -18.81
C ARG A 481 -31.92 -47.04 -17.92
N SER A 482 -31.08 -46.02 -18.10
CA SER A 482 -31.43 -44.60 -18.35
C SER A 482 -32.27 -43.82 -17.33
N ILE A 483 -31.67 -42.80 -16.71
CA ILE A 483 -32.36 -41.50 -16.50
C ILE A 483 -31.42 -40.33 -16.84
N THR A 484 -31.56 -39.84 -18.07
CA THR A 484 -31.34 -38.43 -18.39
C THR A 484 -32.57 -37.60 -18.01
N ARG A 485 -32.32 -36.47 -17.33
CA ARG A 485 -32.95 -35.15 -17.54
C ARG A 485 -34.42 -34.85 -17.11
N PHE A 486 -34.50 -33.71 -16.39
CA PHE A 486 -35.46 -32.60 -16.45
C PHE A 486 -36.62 -32.49 -15.45
N GLY A 487 -36.78 -31.25 -14.96
CA GLY A 487 -38.01 -30.63 -14.45
C GLY A 487 -37.69 -29.55 -13.40
N LEU A 488 -37.28 -28.32 -13.74
CA LEU A 488 -38.17 -27.19 -14.04
C LEU A 488 -39.51 -27.25 -13.27
N ALA A 489 -39.55 -26.60 -12.11
CA ALA A 489 -40.77 -26.08 -11.51
C ALA A 489 -40.54 -24.61 -11.14
N GLN A 490 -41.45 -23.79 -11.64
CA GLN A 490 -41.49 -22.35 -11.56
C GLN A 490 -42.44 -21.97 -10.42
N GLY A 491 -41.97 -21.13 -9.48
CA GLY A 491 -42.78 -20.38 -8.54
C GLY A 491 -43.13 -21.09 -7.23
N THR A 492 -42.46 -20.70 -6.14
CA THR A 492 -43.03 -19.96 -4.98
C THR A 492 -41.88 -19.72 -3.99
N ASP A 493 -41.77 -18.48 -3.52
CA ASP A 493 -41.02 -18.01 -2.35
C ASP A 493 -39.50 -18.25 -2.31
N LYS A 494 -38.76 -17.18 -2.63
CA LYS A 494 -37.34 -17.05 -2.30
C LYS A 494 -37.23 -16.81 -0.81
N ASP A 495 -37.14 -17.87 -0.02
CA ASP A 495 -36.66 -17.78 1.35
C ASP A 495 -35.17 -17.39 1.35
N GLU A 496 -34.88 -16.35 2.12
CA GLU A 496 -33.60 -15.66 2.26
C GLU A 496 -32.59 -16.43 3.14
N ASP A 497 -32.36 -17.71 2.88
CA ASP A 497 -31.23 -18.45 3.45
C ASP A 497 -30.10 -18.55 2.41
N ASP A 498 -29.35 -17.46 2.23
CA ASP A 498 -28.03 -17.47 1.60
C ASP A 498 -27.15 -18.49 2.36
N ASP A 499 -26.89 -19.66 1.76
CA ASP A 499 -26.24 -20.83 2.35
C ASP A 499 -25.21 -20.50 3.44
N ALA A 500 -25.48 -20.92 4.67
CA ALA A 500 -24.60 -20.74 5.82
C ALA A 500 -23.23 -21.39 5.58
N LEU A 501 -22.16 -20.68 5.96
CA LEU A 501 -20.78 -21.15 5.81
C LEU A 501 -20.26 -21.74 7.13
N PRO A 502 -19.49 -22.86 7.10
CA PRO A 502 -18.92 -23.50 8.28
C PRO A 502 -17.66 -22.75 8.75
N CYS A 503 -17.80 -21.46 9.03
CA CYS A 503 -16.72 -20.57 9.41
C CYS A 503 -17.08 -19.72 10.61
N TYR A 504 -16.08 -19.10 11.21
CA TYR A 504 -16.26 -18.00 12.13
C TYR A 504 -15.84 -16.66 11.51
N PRO A 505 -16.47 -15.54 11.88
CA PRO A 505 -16.13 -14.24 11.34
C PRO A 505 -14.80 -13.71 11.89
N SER A 506 -14.04 -12.99 11.06
CA SER A 506 -12.84 -12.25 11.47
C SER A 506 -12.97 -10.77 11.11
N THR A 507 -12.34 -9.90 11.90
CA THR A 507 -12.39 -8.44 11.70
C THR A 507 -11.20 -7.95 10.87
N VAL A 508 -11.37 -6.92 10.05
CA VAL A 508 -10.25 -6.25 9.35
C VAL A 508 -10.22 -4.76 9.68
N VAL A 509 -9.10 -4.29 10.22
CA VAL A 509 -8.81 -2.86 10.41
C VAL A 509 -7.90 -2.39 9.28
N TYR A 510 -8.21 -1.25 8.67
CA TYR A 510 -7.50 -0.82 7.46
C TYR A 510 -7.40 0.70 7.24
N GLY A 511 -6.52 1.11 6.33
CA GLY A 511 -6.25 2.49 5.92
C GLY A 511 -6.68 2.80 4.47
N HIS A 512 -5.86 3.53 3.72
CA HIS A 512 -5.83 3.67 2.26
C HIS A 512 -6.98 4.44 1.56
N ALA A 513 -8.20 4.40 2.09
CA ALA A 513 -9.42 4.78 1.36
C ALA A 513 -10.05 6.13 1.77
N ALA A 514 -9.27 7.20 1.94
CA ALA A 514 -9.70 8.55 2.36
C ALA A 514 -10.97 9.09 1.67
N SER A 515 -11.17 8.73 0.40
CA SER A 515 -12.33 9.13 -0.38
C SER A 515 -13.66 8.64 0.21
N ARG A 516 -13.64 7.59 1.03
CA ARG A 516 -14.82 7.01 1.69
C ARG A 516 -15.04 7.56 3.09
N ASP A 517 -14.16 8.45 3.55
CA ASP A 517 -14.15 8.95 4.92
C ASP A 517 -14.16 7.77 5.93
N LEU A 518 -14.71 7.98 7.13
CA LEU A 518 -14.82 6.95 8.15
C LEU A 518 -15.78 5.82 7.77
N ASP A 519 -15.25 4.70 7.27
CA ASP A 519 -16.01 3.49 6.88
C ASP A 519 -16.00 2.43 8.00
N VAL A 520 -17.01 2.48 8.88
CA VAL A 520 -17.15 1.55 10.00
C VAL A 520 -18.29 0.58 9.72
N ARG A 521 -17.98 -0.71 9.70
CA ARG A 521 -18.94 -1.82 9.54
C ARG A 521 -18.73 -2.84 10.65
N ARG A 522 -19.59 -3.86 10.71
CA ARG A 522 -19.57 -4.87 11.78
C ARG A 522 -18.23 -5.63 11.88
N TRP A 523 -17.62 -5.95 10.74
CA TRP A 523 -16.41 -6.77 10.62
C TRP A 523 -15.27 -6.05 9.89
N THR A 524 -15.41 -4.77 9.57
CA THR A 524 -14.33 -3.97 8.99
C THR A 524 -14.33 -2.55 9.52
N VAL A 525 -13.15 -2.00 9.81
CA VAL A 525 -12.98 -0.64 10.32
C VAL A 525 -11.94 0.10 9.48
N GLY A 526 -12.38 1.06 8.67
CA GLY A 526 -11.51 1.94 7.89
C GLY A 526 -11.14 3.19 8.68
N LEU A 527 -9.84 3.46 8.84
CA LEU A 527 -9.32 4.56 9.67
C LEU A 527 -8.77 5.74 8.86
N ASP A 528 -8.54 5.57 7.56
CA ASP A 528 -8.12 6.67 6.68
C ASP A 528 -9.29 7.65 6.45
N THR A 529 -9.28 8.70 7.26
CA THR A 529 -10.28 9.78 7.26
C THR A 529 -9.77 11.03 6.55
N GLY A 530 -8.67 10.91 5.79
CA GLY A 530 -8.16 11.97 4.92
C GLY A 530 -7.49 13.13 5.65
N CYS A 531 -6.71 12.88 6.70
CA CYS A 531 -5.98 13.92 7.46
C CYS A 531 -5.16 14.85 6.55
N LEU A 532 -4.46 14.27 5.56
CA LEU A 532 -3.70 15.00 4.55
C LEU A 532 -4.53 16.07 3.82
N TYR A 533 -5.83 15.83 3.62
CA TYR A 533 -6.74 16.73 2.90
C TYR A 533 -7.41 17.76 3.82
N GLY A 534 -6.90 17.93 5.06
CA GLY A 534 -7.47 18.84 6.06
C GLY A 534 -8.77 18.33 6.68
N ARG A 535 -9.05 17.03 6.56
CA ARG A 535 -10.17 16.38 7.25
C ARG A 535 -9.73 15.97 8.64
N ARG A 536 -9.67 14.67 8.95
CA ARG A 536 -9.42 14.18 10.30
C ARG A 536 -8.36 13.10 10.33
N LEU A 537 -7.69 12.96 11.46
CA LEU A 537 -6.89 11.79 11.81
C LEU A 537 -7.65 11.01 12.87
N THR A 538 -7.88 9.73 12.60
CA THR A 538 -8.74 8.87 13.43
C THR A 538 -7.97 7.66 13.92
N SER A 539 -8.19 7.31 15.18
CA SER A 539 -7.67 6.10 15.81
C SER A 539 -8.78 5.24 16.39
N LEU A 540 -8.59 3.93 16.34
CA LEU A 540 -9.33 2.94 17.11
C LEU A 540 -8.57 2.63 18.41
N VAL A 541 -9.25 2.75 19.54
CA VAL A 541 -8.72 2.41 20.87
C VAL A 541 -9.46 1.18 21.38
N LEU A 542 -8.71 0.14 21.73
CA LEU A 542 -9.22 -1.11 22.28
C LEU A 542 -8.75 -1.25 23.73
N THR A 543 -9.66 -1.67 24.60
CA THR A 543 -9.39 -1.94 26.03
C THR A 543 -10.13 -3.18 26.47
N ARG A 544 -9.64 -3.86 27.52
CA ARG A 544 -10.34 -5.01 28.08
C ARG A 544 -11.37 -4.55 29.11
N LYS A 545 -12.59 -5.07 29.04
CA LYS A 545 -13.61 -4.82 30.06
C LYS A 545 -13.13 -5.41 31.38
N SER A 546 -12.93 -4.56 32.39
CA SER A 546 -12.84 -5.01 33.77
C SER A 546 -14.09 -5.82 34.09
N GLY A 547 -13.94 -7.05 34.59
CA GLY A 547 -15.07 -7.88 34.99
C GLY A 547 -15.98 -7.17 36.01
N PRO A 548 -17.15 -7.73 36.38
CA PRO A 548 -18.08 -7.08 37.30
C PRO A 548 -17.49 -7.02 38.72
N GLY A 549 -16.61 -6.06 38.95
CA GLY A 549 -16.28 -5.55 40.27
C GLY A 549 -17.41 -4.63 40.71
N LYS A 550 -17.92 -4.86 41.92
CA LYS A 550 -18.97 -4.13 42.66
C LYS A 550 -19.42 -2.79 42.06
N PRO A 551 -20.74 -2.52 42.00
CA PRO A 551 -21.28 -1.30 41.42
C PRO A 551 -20.70 -0.07 42.13
N SER A 552 -19.99 0.75 41.36
CA SER A 552 -19.83 2.16 41.72
C SER A 552 -21.22 2.77 41.68
N ARG A 553 -21.64 3.30 42.83
CA ARG A 553 -22.97 3.85 43.05
C ARG A 553 -23.11 5.17 42.27
N THR A 554 -23.61 5.10 41.06
CA THR A 554 -24.17 6.26 40.34
C THR A 554 -25.48 5.84 39.69
N THR A 555 -26.53 6.56 40.08
CA THR A 555 -27.94 6.43 39.73
C THR A 555 -28.21 6.41 38.22
N PRO A 556 -29.21 5.66 37.74
CA PRO A 556 -29.62 5.62 36.35
C PRO A 556 -30.59 6.78 36.02
N PRO A 557 -30.63 7.22 34.74
CA PRO A 557 -31.86 7.71 34.15
C PRO A 557 -32.35 6.72 33.08
N ASP A 558 -33.49 6.13 33.41
CA ASP A 558 -34.70 5.83 32.62
C ASP A 558 -34.66 5.44 31.14
N ASP A 559 -35.49 4.43 30.87
CA ASP A 559 -35.86 3.76 29.63
C ASP A 559 -36.45 4.67 28.54
N VAL A 560 -36.09 4.40 27.27
CA VAL A 560 -36.91 4.43 26.03
C VAL A 560 -35.98 4.13 24.84
N ASP A 561 -36.35 3.53 23.71
CA ASP A 561 -37.45 2.72 23.19
C ASP A 561 -36.92 2.19 21.83
N GLU A 562 -37.39 1.05 21.37
CA GLU A 562 -37.12 0.56 20.02
C GLU A 562 -37.96 1.37 19.02
N GLY A 563 -37.33 1.88 17.96
CA GLY A 563 -38.02 2.56 16.87
C GLY A 563 -37.17 2.52 15.60
N ASP A 564 -37.65 1.73 14.63
CA ASP A 564 -37.30 1.83 13.22
C ASP A 564 -37.70 3.23 12.69
N GLU A 565 -36.92 3.78 11.75
CA GLU A 565 -37.41 4.28 10.46
C GLU A 565 -36.32 5.07 9.70
N ASP A 566 -36.41 4.92 8.38
CA ASP A 566 -35.70 5.61 7.32
C ASP A 566 -35.94 7.13 7.31
N GLY A 567 -35.09 7.90 6.62
CA GLY A 567 -35.46 9.25 6.17
C GLY A 567 -34.35 10.29 6.18
N ASP A 568 -33.74 10.44 5.01
CA ASP A 568 -33.40 11.71 4.33
C ASP A 568 -32.43 12.74 4.93
N GLU A 569 -31.57 13.17 4.00
CA GLU A 569 -30.66 14.29 4.01
C GLU A 569 -31.42 15.60 4.28
N ASP A 570 -30.83 16.50 5.08
CA ASP A 570 -30.82 17.92 4.73
C ASP A 570 -29.79 18.70 5.57
N GLU A 571 -29.09 19.59 4.86
CA GLU A 571 -28.16 20.58 5.38
C GLU A 571 -28.91 21.68 6.14
N SER A 572 -28.43 22.04 7.34
CA SER A 572 -28.50 23.45 7.76
C SER A 572 -27.34 23.79 8.67
N SER A 573 -26.63 24.84 8.25
CA SER A 573 -25.79 25.67 9.10
C SER A 573 -26.55 26.11 10.33
N ASP A 574 -25.93 26.07 11.51
CA ASP A 574 -26.08 27.14 12.48
C ASP A 574 -24.85 27.20 13.41
N GLU A 575 -24.42 28.43 13.61
CA GLU A 575 -23.31 28.84 14.46
C GLU A 575 -23.84 28.98 15.89
N GLU A 576 -23.36 28.14 16.80
CA GLU A 576 -23.51 28.40 18.24
C GLU A 576 -22.11 28.59 18.84
N GLU A 577 -21.81 29.87 19.11
CA GLU A 577 -20.86 30.29 20.12
C GLU A 577 -21.46 29.92 21.48
N ASP A 578 -20.72 29.27 22.38
CA ASP A 578 -20.86 29.53 23.81
C ASP A 578 -19.69 29.02 24.67
N GLU A 579 -19.34 29.93 25.58
CA GLU A 579 -18.71 29.88 26.91
C GLU A 579 -17.45 29.03 27.19
N LEU A 580 -16.43 29.77 27.64
CA LEU A 580 -15.12 29.32 28.11
C LEU A 580 -15.19 28.93 29.59
N ASP A 581 -15.18 27.65 29.89
CA ASP A 581 -14.80 27.17 31.23
C ASP A 581 -13.27 27.05 31.35
N GLU A 582 -12.71 27.95 32.14
CA GLU A 582 -11.30 28.08 32.47
C GLU A 582 -10.90 27.06 33.56
N TYR A 583 -10.27 25.96 33.14
CA TYR A 583 -9.45 25.14 34.05
C TYR A 583 -8.00 25.16 33.58
N ALA A 584 -7.16 25.84 34.36
CA ALA A 584 -5.73 25.99 34.15
C ALA A 584 -5.00 24.64 34.11
N ALA A 585 -4.19 24.44 33.07
CA ALA A 585 -3.35 23.27 32.89
C ALA A 585 -2.02 23.41 33.66
N ASP A 586 -2.04 23.11 34.96
CA ASP A 586 -0.81 22.79 35.71
C ASP A 586 -0.57 21.28 35.63
N GLY A 587 0.09 20.85 34.55
CA GLY A 587 0.49 19.46 34.35
C GLY A 587 1.77 19.36 33.52
N PRO A 588 2.60 18.33 33.71
CA PRO A 588 3.96 18.24 33.18
C PRO A 588 4.05 18.22 31.64
N PHE A 589 2.93 18.12 30.94
CA PHE A 589 2.84 18.08 29.47
C PHE A 589 2.58 19.42 28.78
N GLY A 590 2.20 20.48 29.52
CA GLY A 590 2.11 21.84 28.95
C GLY A 590 3.48 22.36 28.47
N ALA A 591 4.55 21.96 29.15
CA ALA A 591 5.93 22.27 28.80
C ALA A 591 6.44 21.45 27.59
N VAL A 592 5.77 20.35 27.24
CA VAL A 592 6.22 19.39 26.23
C VAL A 592 5.83 19.87 24.83
N ASN A 593 4.63 20.45 24.67
CA ASN A 593 4.20 21.12 23.43
C ASN A 593 5.07 22.35 23.08
N LEU A 594 5.54 23.11 24.08
CA LEU A 594 6.48 24.23 23.87
C LEU A 594 7.91 23.78 23.54
N ARG A 595 8.29 22.53 23.86
CA ARG A 595 9.64 22.01 23.66
C ARG A 595 9.81 21.25 22.34
N PHE A 596 8.74 20.65 21.80
CA PHE A 596 8.77 20.02 20.48
C PHE A 596 8.64 21.00 19.31
N ALA A 597 8.12 22.21 19.54
CA ALA A 597 8.05 23.26 18.52
C ALA A 597 9.42 23.91 18.17
N ARG A 598 10.51 23.60 18.90
CA ARG A 598 11.82 24.27 18.74
C ARG A 598 12.79 23.64 17.74
N VAL A 599 12.39 22.60 17.00
CA VAL A 599 13.26 21.98 15.98
C VAL A 599 13.19 22.69 14.61
N ALA A 600 12.33 23.69 14.44
CA ALA A 600 12.38 24.64 13.33
C ALA A 600 12.35 26.07 13.91
N GLY A 601 13.38 26.86 13.65
CA GLY A 601 13.62 28.17 14.27
C GLY A 601 12.63 29.29 13.89
N GLY A 602 11.33 29.12 14.17
CA GLY A 602 10.30 30.15 14.04
C GLY A 602 9.84 30.69 15.41
N PRO A 603 9.39 31.96 15.50
CA PRO A 603 9.00 32.57 16.77
C PRO A 603 7.72 31.94 17.33
N ALA A 604 7.72 31.73 18.65
CA ALA A 604 6.58 31.19 19.39
C ALA A 604 5.40 32.18 19.39
N VAL A 605 4.39 31.90 18.56
CA VAL A 605 3.08 32.54 18.68
C VAL A 605 2.15 31.62 19.48
N SER A 606 1.64 32.23 20.54
CA SER A 606 0.78 31.72 21.59
C SER A 606 -0.66 31.41 21.11
N ARG A 607 -1.33 30.51 21.87
CA ARG A 607 -2.77 30.14 21.87
C ARG A 607 -3.23 29.07 20.86
N THR A 608 -2.99 27.80 21.15
CA THR A 608 -3.73 26.70 20.50
C THR A 608 -5.02 26.37 21.25
N ARG A 609 -6.16 26.74 20.66
CA ARG A 609 -7.50 26.17 20.96
C ARG A 609 -7.38 24.63 21.00
N LYS A 610 -7.99 23.96 21.98
CA LYS A 610 -8.09 22.48 21.96
C LYS A 610 -8.68 22.06 20.61
N PRO A 611 -8.05 21.14 19.86
CA PRO A 611 -8.58 20.71 18.58
C PRO A 611 -9.98 20.13 18.79
N LYS A 612 -10.94 20.43 17.90
CA LYS A 612 -12.29 19.85 17.97
C LYS A 612 -12.19 18.32 17.87
N THR A 613 -12.35 17.62 18.99
CA THR A 613 -12.23 16.16 19.11
C THR A 613 -13.61 15.54 19.23
N TRP A 614 -13.78 14.31 18.74
CA TRP A 614 -14.97 13.51 19.03
C TRP A 614 -14.55 12.08 19.34
N THR A 615 -15.37 11.41 20.15
CA THR A 615 -15.20 10.00 20.54
C THR A 615 -16.51 9.24 20.30
N ARG A 616 -16.46 8.04 19.70
CA ARG A 616 -17.65 7.21 19.45
C ARG A 616 -17.35 5.74 19.77
N PRO A 617 -18.15 5.08 20.62
CA PRO A 617 -18.02 3.64 20.84
C PRO A 617 -18.45 2.88 19.57
N ILE A 618 -17.83 1.72 19.30
CA ILE A 618 -18.17 0.85 18.18
C ILE A 618 -18.19 -0.63 18.60
N LYS A 619 -18.91 -1.46 17.85
CA LYS A 619 -18.82 -2.92 18.00
C LYS A 619 -17.55 -3.41 17.30
N PHE A 620 -16.72 -4.18 17.98
CA PHE A 620 -15.46 -4.71 17.46
C PHE A 620 -15.23 -6.15 17.91
N GLY A 621 -14.66 -6.98 17.03
CA GLY A 621 -14.38 -8.39 17.31
C GLY A 621 -15.65 -9.22 17.53
N ASP A 622 -15.48 -10.40 18.10
CA ASP A 622 -16.55 -11.37 18.32
C ASP A 622 -17.55 -10.98 19.42
N LYS A 623 -18.75 -11.55 19.34
CA LYS A 623 -19.71 -11.46 20.45
C LYS A 623 -19.12 -12.21 21.66
N GLY A 624 -18.71 -11.48 22.69
CA GLY A 624 -18.13 -12.04 23.92
C GLY A 624 -16.62 -11.87 24.08
N SER A 625 -15.93 -11.16 23.18
CA SER A 625 -14.48 -10.89 23.25
C SER A 625 -14.03 -10.09 24.49
N ASN A 626 -14.95 -9.61 25.34
CA ASN A 626 -14.67 -8.70 26.47
C ASN A 626 -13.84 -7.47 26.08
N LEU A 627 -13.79 -7.13 24.79
CA LEU A 627 -13.17 -5.91 24.29
C LEU A 627 -14.18 -4.77 24.29
N ASP A 628 -13.73 -3.61 24.75
CA ASP A 628 -14.37 -2.33 24.49
C ASP A 628 -13.59 -1.58 23.42
N ALA A 629 -14.31 -0.93 22.51
CA ALA A 629 -13.74 -0.31 21.32
C ALA A 629 -14.34 1.07 21.10
N LYS A 630 -13.48 2.07 20.94
CA LYS A 630 -13.87 3.45 20.67
C LYS A 630 -13.02 4.08 19.60
N LEU A 631 -13.66 4.88 18.76
CA LEU A 631 -12.98 5.73 17.78
C LEU A 631 -12.73 7.09 18.42
N VAL A 632 -11.52 7.61 18.26
CA VAL A 632 -11.13 8.96 18.66
C VAL A 632 -10.56 9.67 17.45
N SER A 633 -11.04 10.88 17.20
CA SER A 633 -10.68 11.60 15.98
C SER A 633 -10.39 13.06 16.25
N ILE A 634 -9.34 13.59 15.63
CA ILE A 634 -8.95 15.01 15.69
C ILE A 634 -9.03 15.66 14.31
N LYS A 635 -9.25 16.97 14.27
CA LYS A 635 -9.20 17.74 13.02
C LYS A 635 -7.75 17.98 12.60
N CYS A 636 -7.45 17.74 11.32
CA CYS A 636 -6.15 18.04 10.74
C CYS A 636 -6.14 19.42 10.07
N PRO A 637 -5.02 20.16 10.11
CA PRO A 637 -4.81 21.34 9.28
C PRO A 637 -4.72 20.95 7.80
N LYS A 638 -4.99 21.87 6.88
CA LYS A 638 -4.82 21.59 5.45
C LYS A 638 -3.31 21.53 5.15
N ALA A 639 -2.90 20.63 4.24
CA ALA A 639 -1.49 20.49 3.86
C ALA A 639 -0.84 21.81 3.37
N GLY A 640 -1.62 22.74 2.82
CA GLY A 640 -1.17 24.08 2.40
C GLY A 640 -0.93 25.07 3.54
N ASP A 641 -1.42 24.80 4.75
CA ASP A 641 -1.28 25.69 5.92
C ASP A 641 0.11 25.53 6.60
N PHE A 642 0.91 24.55 6.18
CA PHE A 642 2.27 24.33 6.67
C PHE A 642 3.35 25.08 5.87
N ALA A 643 2.95 25.81 4.82
CA ALA A 643 3.82 26.71 4.06
C ALA A 643 3.92 28.06 4.78
N GLY A 644 4.43 28.05 6.02
CA GLY A 644 5.00 29.22 6.68
C GLY A 644 6.53 29.14 6.62
N PRO A 645 7.23 30.29 6.49
CA PRO A 645 8.66 30.34 6.18
C PRO A 645 9.57 29.65 7.20
#